data_AF-A0AA86SFX3-F1
#
_entry.id   AF-A0AA86SFX3-F1
#
_cell.length_a   1.000
_cell.length_b   1.000
_cell.length_c   1.000
_cell.angle_alpha   90.00
_cell.angle_beta   90.00
_cell.angle_gamma   90.00
#
_symmetry.space_group_name_H-M   'P 1'
#
loop_
_entity.id
_entity.type
_entity.pdbx_description
1 polymer ?
#
loop_
_entity_poly.entity_id
_entity_poly.type
_entity_poly.pdbx_seq_one_letter_code
_entity_poly.pdbx_strand_id
1 'polypeptide(L)'
;MAGGAFSGGTLQRADRYEYRITGFFIFSCIVGALGGSLFGYDLGVSGGVTSMDDFLIEFFPKVYEKKQTHLAETDYCKYDDQILTLFTSSLYIAALLSTFGASSVTKNKGRKASILAGSVSFFIGAILNASAMNIEMLIIGRILLGVGIGFGNQAVPLYLSEMAPAKVRGVVNQLFQLTTCLGILVANLVNYGTEKLHPWGWRLSLGLATFPAILMFIGGCLCPETPNSLVEQGRTQEGRLVLEKVRGTPNVDAEFDDLIEASREAKSIKNPFQNLLLRRNRPQLIIGALAIPAFQQLTGNNSILFYAPVIFQTLGFSSGASLYSSVITSVALVIATLISMAFVDKFGRRAFFLEAGIEMIICMVAMAIVLAVEFGKGKELSLGISIILVIVIFIFVLAYGRSWGPLSWLVPSELFPLEIRSAGQSLVVCVNMLFTAIVAQFFLVSLCHLKYGIFLLFAALIILMSCFVFFFLPETKQVPIEEIYLLFEKHWFWKRVLREGNHGSGSNTSFLTFSVMTKRRRSFISNSGNNVVICSSKAILYSAAFDQHYALQLTEKLLKNGMALRKCSLIFPFPCFGVKGFLHEVGIYVVAMKLRHVAIRRSLIVGVFVVVILVIQCCWTTYYSLLDADGSSEAFPAEVSISGNSEIVGVYRSTGNNVMVNVTFASHSSEYASEKEADLESDRGINSREGHMPNESLNVGSHEDAINSFTQRNGEMDNKHNIQQHNVQFASQGIPSEGIKIVAADLGTSDMLLVEKQLSNGSRLQSVETESQQLKSPLSMSNSEPKMDTSSTRSTLVWPTSTTQMSYLFQSFNSASMRPRWSSRPDRELLSATREIENARIISNSLELYAPVFLNVSKFSRSYELMERKLKVFIYKEGAKPIFHQPKMRGIYASEGWFMKLMEGNKRFIVKDPRKAHLFYLPFSSQILRVTLPNQKQMEHYLEKYVELIAGRYRFWNRTDGADHFLVACHDWASKITRKPMKGCIRSLCNSNVAKGFQIGKDTTLPVTYIHSVMNPLRGFVGKPPSERSILAFFAGSMHGYLRPILLKHWENKEPDMKIFGPMPRDLEGKKLYMEYMNSSKYCICARGYEVHTPRIIEAIFSECVPVIISDNYVPPLFEVLKWEAFSVFVRERDVPSLRNILLSIPEDKYLALHLGVQKVQQHFLWHKVPVKYDLFHMILHAIWNNRLSHFRPR
;
A
#
# COMPACT_ATOMS: atom_id res chain seq x y z
N MET A 1 0.25 0.66 31.74
CA MET A 1 1.58 0.07 31.42
C MET A 1 1.35 -1.25 30.69
N ALA A 2 1.70 -1.36 29.41
CA ALA A 2 1.48 -2.59 28.61
C ALA A 2 2.39 -2.62 27.36
N GLY A 3 3.70 -2.43 27.53
CA GLY A 3 4.67 -2.50 26.44
C GLY A 3 4.95 -3.95 26.03
N GLY A 4 4.29 -4.44 24.97
CA GLY A 4 4.67 -5.69 24.33
C GLY A 4 5.76 -5.44 23.29
N ALA A 5 6.96 -5.98 23.48
CA ALA A 5 8.06 -5.81 22.54
C ALA A 5 7.72 -6.38 21.15
N PHE A 6 7.92 -5.59 20.11
CA PHE A 6 7.77 -6.00 18.71
C PHE A 6 9.14 -6.48 18.19
N SER A 7 9.15 -7.38 17.20
CA SER A 7 10.38 -7.81 16.55
C SER A 7 10.14 -8.15 15.08
N GLY A 8 10.77 -7.41 14.19
CA GLY A 8 10.76 -7.65 12.75
C GLY A 8 11.44 -6.54 11.97
N GLY A 9 12.43 -6.89 11.14
CA GLY A 9 13.01 -6.01 10.10
C GLY A 9 13.38 -4.60 10.55
N THR A 10 12.49 -3.65 10.23
CA THR A 10 12.57 -2.20 10.50
C THR A 10 12.88 -1.85 11.95
N LEU A 11 12.40 -2.62 12.93
CA LEU A 11 12.66 -2.36 14.36
C LEU A 11 14.16 -2.28 14.70
N GLN A 12 15.03 -3.02 14.01
CA GLN A 12 16.48 -2.93 14.25
C GLN A 12 17.14 -1.62 13.78
N ARG A 13 16.41 -0.76 13.06
CA ARG A 13 16.82 0.61 12.68
C ARG A 13 16.07 1.70 13.43
N ALA A 14 14.76 1.54 13.67
CA ALA A 14 13.95 2.54 14.38
C ALA A 14 14.47 2.82 15.80
N ASP A 15 14.98 1.80 16.51
CA ASP A 15 15.63 1.96 17.82
C ASP A 15 16.97 2.74 17.75
N ARG A 16 17.55 2.91 16.54
CA ARG A 16 18.78 3.68 16.27
C ARG A 16 18.51 5.09 15.73
N TYR A 17 17.27 5.54 15.66
CA TYR A 17 16.96 6.89 15.19
C TYR A 17 17.37 7.93 16.25
N GLU A 18 18.62 8.39 16.15
CA GLU A 18 19.13 9.52 16.93
C GLU A 18 18.51 10.84 16.46
N TYR A 19 18.07 11.65 17.41
CA TYR A 19 17.66 13.03 17.14
C TYR A 19 17.89 13.92 18.37
N ARG A 20 18.08 15.20 18.11
CA ARG A 20 18.08 16.30 19.07
C ARG A 20 17.06 17.33 18.60
N ILE A 21 16.40 18.02 19.53
CA ILE A 21 15.49 19.11 19.19
C ILE A 21 16.35 20.36 18.93
N THR A 22 16.57 20.70 17.67
CA THR A 22 17.36 21.89 17.28
C THR A 22 16.49 23.13 17.19
N GLY A 23 17.08 24.32 17.40
CA GLY A 23 16.38 25.59 17.17
C GLY A 23 15.89 25.75 15.73
N PHE A 24 16.64 25.22 14.76
CA PHE A 24 16.26 25.17 13.34
C PHE A 24 15.02 24.29 13.09
N PHE A 25 14.92 23.14 13.77
CA PHE A 25 13.75 22.28 13.73
C PHE A 25 12.52 22.94 14.38
N ILE A 26 12.69 23.58 15.55
CA ILE A 26 11.61 24.34 16.22
C ILE A 26 11.10 25.45 15.31
N PHE A 27 12.00 26.30 14.80
CA PHE A 27 11.67 27.38 13.85
C PHE A 27 10.91 26.84 12.65
N SER A 28 11.43 25.80 11.98
CA SER A 28 10.79 25.21 10.80
C SER A 28 9.39 24.65 11.10
N CYS A 29 9.16 24.08 12.29
CA CYS A 29 7.86 23.54 12.67
C CYS A 29 6.86 24.64 13.07
N ILE A 30 7.29 25.67 13.80
CA ILE A 30 6.44 26.83 14.12
C ILE A 30 6.01 27.53 12.84
N VAL A 31 6.97 27.87 11.97
CA VAL A 31 6.72 28.57 10.71
C VAL A 31 5.90 27.72 9.74
N GLY A 32 6.21 26.43 9.61
CA GLY A 32 5.41 25.51 8.80
C GLY A 32 3.96 25.39 9.29
N ALA A 33 3.75 25.39 10.62
CA ALA A 33 2.41 25.32 11.20
C ALA A 33 1.56 26.58 10.98
N LEU A 34 2.16 27.74 10.67
CA LEU A 34 1.41 28.99 10.46
C LEU A 34 0.37 28.90 9.35
N GLY A 35 0.47 27.97 8.39
CA GLY A 35 -0.60 27.77 7.40
C GLY A 35 -1.94 27.35 7.99
N GLY A 36 -1.97 26.81 9.22
CA GLY A 36 -3.22 26.63 9.98
C GLY A 36 -3.92 27.93 10.32
N SER A 37 -3.18 29.04 10.53
CA SER A 37 -3.80 30.34 10.85
C SER A 37 -4.52 30.97 9.65
N LEU A 38 -4.19 30.62 8.40
CA LEU A 38 -4.99 31.03 7.23
C LEU A 38 -6.42 30.47 7.32
N PHE A 39 -6.51 29.15 7.50
CA PHE A 39 -7.80 28.46 7.65
C PHE A 39 -8.51 28.95 8.91
N GLY A 40 -7.80 29.06 10.04
CA GLY A 40 -8.35 29.58 11.29
C GLY A 40 -8.92 30.99 11.18
N TYR A 41 -8.21 31.89 10.49
CA TYR A 41 -8.64 33.28 10.32
C TYR A 41 -9.92 33.36 9.49
N ASP A 42 -10.01 32.64 8.37
CA ASP A 42 -11.21 32.63 7.52
C ASP A 42 -12.44 32.05 8.26
N LEU A 43 -12.26 30.95 9.00
CA LEU A 43 -13.31 30.34 9.83
C LEU A 43 -13.87 31.32 10.87
N GLY A 44 -13.00 32.12 11.51
CA GLY A 44 -13.39 33.09 12.55
C GLY A 44 -13.91 34.42 12.00
N VAL A 45 -13.33 34.95 10.92
CA VAL A 45 -13.69 36.28 10.39
C VAL A 45 -15.10 36.26 9.80
N SER A 46 -15.45 35.17 9.11
CA SER A 46 -16.69 35.03 8.34
C SER A 46 -17.95 35.22 9.19
N GLY A 47 -17.99 34.66 10.40
CA GLY A 47 -19.16 34.73 11.27
C GLY A 47 -19.46 36.14 11.78
N GLY A 48 -18.42 36.90 12.14
CA GLY A 48 -18.58 38.29 12.59
C GLY A 48 -18.92 39.23 11.44
N VAL A 49 -18.23 39.15 10.31
CA VAL A 49 -18.54 39.97 9.11
C VAL A 49 -19.97 39.75 8.62
N THR A 50 -20.46 38.51 8.64
CA THR A 50 -21.86 38.18 8.29
C THR A 50 -22.90 38.80 9.26
N SER A 51 -22.47 39.24 10.44
CA SER A 51 -23.34 39.91 11.42
C SER A 51 -23.22 41.44 11.44
N MET A 52 -22.25 42.02 10.72
CA MET A 52 -22.04 43.47 10.61
C MET A 52 -23.08 44.11 9.67
N ASP A 53 -23.66 45.22 10.10
CA ASP A 53 -24.74 45.89 9.35
C ASP A 53 -24.27 46.48 8.02
N ASP A 54 -23.12 47.18 7.99
CA ASP A 54 -22.57 47.79 6.76
C ASP A 54 -22.40 46.76 5.63
N PHE A 55 -21.90 45.57 5.97
CA PHE A 55 -21.68 44.47 5.01
C PHE A 55 -23.00 43.90 4.47
N LEU A 56 -24.03 43.78 5.32
CA LEU A 56 -25.35 43.34 4.90
C LEU A 56 -26.06 44.40 4.06
N ILE A 57 -25.88 45.69 4.35
CA ILE A 57 -26.41 46.79 3.53
C ILE A 57 -25.77 46.78 2.13
N GLU A 58 -24.44 46.64 2.04
CA GLU A 58 -23.69 46.78 0.78
C GLU A 58 -23.83 45.56 -0.16
N PHE A 59 -24.03 44.33 0.37
CA PHE A 59 -24.10 43.11 -0.46
C PHE A 59 -25.34 42.22 -0.27
N PHE A 60 -26.07 42.33 0.85
CA PHE A 60 -27.19 41.43 1.18
C PHE A 60 -28.43 42.18 1.72
N PRO A 61 -28.93 43.23 1.05
CA PRO A 61 -29.94 44.14 1.63
C PRO A 61 -31.23 43.44 2.05
N LYS A 62 -31.64 42.36 1.37
CA LYS A 62 -32.79 41.53 1.77
C LYS A 62 -32.62 40.85 3.15
N VAL A 63 -31.38 40.51 3.52
CA VAL A 63 -31.05 39.95 4.84
C VAL A 63 -31.03 41.06 5.88
N TYR A 64 -30.53 42.25 5.52
CA TYR A 64 -30.57 43.43 6.40
C TYR A 64 -32.01 43.85 6.74
N GLU A 65 -32.89 43.89 5.74
CA GLU A 65 -34.31 44.20 5.91
C GLU A 65 -35.00 43.19 6.85
N LYS A 66 -34.86 41.88 6.59
CA LYS A 66 -35.33 40.81 7.49
C LYS A 66 -34.75 40.91 8.91
N LYS A 67 -33.49 41.34 9.05
CA LYS A 67 -32.83 41.52 10.36
C LYS A 67 -33.45 42.67 11.15
N GLN A 68 -33.79 43.79 10.48
CA GLN A 68 -34.45 44.93 11.11
C GLN A 68 -35.93 44.68 11.43
N THR A 69 -36.73 44.20 10.48
CA THR A 69 -38.20 44.07 10.66
C THR A 69 -38.56 43.12 11.80
N HIS A 70 -37.77 42.07 12.01
CA HIS A 70 -37.96 41.10 13.08
C HIS A 70 -37.05 41.35 14.31
N LEU A 71 -36.58 42.58 14.56
CA LEU A 71 -35.59 42.88 15.62
C LEU A 71 -35.95 42.31 17.01
N ALA A 72 -37.21 42.38 17.41
CA ALA A 72 -37.70 41.91 18.72
C ALA A 72 -38.02 40.40 18.78
N GLU A 73 -37.97 39.68 17.66
CA GLU A 73 -38.34 38.26 17.60
C GLU A 73 -37.10 37.36 17.67
N THR A 74 -37.20 36.26 18.41
CA THR A 74 -36.12 35.26 18.52
C THR A 74 -36.16 34.22 17.39
N ASP A 75 -36.38 34.61 16.13
CA ASP A 75 -36.38 33.66 15.00
C ASP A 75 -35.01 33.57 14.28
N TYR A 76 -34.58 32.34 13.97
CA TYR A 76 -33.40 32.04 13.17
C TYR A 76 -33.59 32.31 11.66
N CYS A 77 -34.84 32.26 11.15
CA CYS A 77 -35.12 32.34 9.70
C CYS A 77 -34.73 33.68 9.04
N LYS A 78 -34.38 34.73 9.81
CA LYS A 78 -33.97 36.06 9.30
C LYS A 78 -32.76 36.00 8.37
N TYR A 79 -31.82 35.09 8.64
CA TYR A 79 -30.59 34.90 7.88
C TYR A 79 -30.71 33.88 6.74
N ASP A 80 -31.91 33.34 6.49
CA ASP A 80 -32.12 32.38 5.41
C ASP A 80 -32.12 33.07 4.04
N ASP A 81 -31.00 32.91 3.34
CA ASP A 81 -30.73 33.43 1.99
C ASP A 81 -29.75 32.53 1.22
N GLN A 82 -30.06 32.26 -0.04
CA GLN A 82 -29.28 31.35 -0.89
C GLN A 82 -27.96 31.95 -1.36
N ILE A 83 -27.85 33.28 -1.49
CA ILE A 83 -26.66 33.97 -1.96
C ILE A 83 -25.64 34.08 -0.81
N LEU A 84 -26.11 34.36 0.42
CA LEU A 84 -25.28 34.40 1.62
C LEU A 84 -24.68 33.03 1.97
N THR A 85 -25.49 31.96 1.84
CA THR A 85 -25.02 30.58 2.01
C THR A 85 -24.06 30.16 0.88
N LEU A 86 -24.31 30.58 -0.38
CA LEU A 86 -23.41 30.34 -1.51
C LEU A 86 -22.06 31.08 -1.37
N PHE A 87 -22.06 32.34 -0.94
CA PHE A 87 -20.84 33.09 -0.59
C PHE A 87 -20.01 32.31 0.43
N THR A 88 -20.66 31.78 1.47
CA THR A 88 -20.02 31.00 2.53
C THR A 88 -19.52 29.63 2.04
N SER A 89 -20.27 28.93 1.17
CA SER A 89 -19.90 27.59 0.70
C SER A 89 -18.88 27.57 -0.44
N SER A 90 -18.83 28.63 -1.26
CA SER A 90 -17.93 28.77 -2.42
C SER A 90 -16.45 28.52 -2.11
N LEU A 91 -15.98 29.02 -0.96
CA LEU A 91 -14.61 28.87 -0.47
C LEU A 91 -14.26 27.40 -0.20
N TYR A 92 -15.16 26.64 0.43
CA TYR A 92 -14.94 25.23 0.73
C TYR A 92 -15.02 24.37 -0.55
N ILE A 93 -15.85 24.75 -1.52
CA ILE A 93 -15.88 24.09 -2.84
C ILE A 93 -14.55 24.33 -3.59
N ALA A 94 -14.01 25.54 -3.56
CA ALA A 94 -12.70 25.84 -4.14
C ALA A 94 -11.54 25.13 -3.41
N ALA A 95 -11.60 25.00 -2.08
CA ALA A 95 -10.64 24.21 -1.30
C ALA A 95 -10.70 22.71 -1.61
N LEU A 96 -11.91 22.17 -1.82
CA LEU A 96 -12.15 20.79 -2.23
C LEU A 96 -11.55 20.47 -3.60
N LEU A 97 -11.71 21.35 -4.60
CA LEU A 97 -11.21 21.12 -5.95
C LEU A 97 -9.69 21.33 -6.04
N SER A 98 -9.18 22.38 -5.40
CA SER A 98 -7.75 22.75 -5.47
C SER A 98 -6.81 21.72 -4.82
N THR A 99 -7.27 20.96 -3.81
CA THR A 99 -6.43 19.97 -3.11
C THR A 99 -5.93 18.83 -4.01
N PHE A 100 -6.65 18.52 -5.11
CA PHE A 100 -6.17 17.56 -6.12
C PHE A 100 -5.00 18.12 -6.94
N GLY A 101 -5.04 19.41 -7.27
CA GLY A 101 -3.90 20.14 -7.85
C GLY A 101 -2.72 20.21 -6.89
N ALA A 102 -2.98 20.55 -5.62
CA ALA A 102 -1.98 20.53 -4.55
C ALA A 102 -1.28 19.17 -4.43
N SER A 103 -2.02 18.07 -4.52
CA SER A 103 -1.47 16.69 -4.53
C SER A 103 -0.35 16.50 -5.55
N SER A 104 -0.53 17.05 -6.75
CA SER A 104 0.42 16.99 -7.87
C SER A 104 1.63 17.91 -7.63
N VAL A 105 1.40 19.15 -7.18
CA VAL A 105 2.47 20.11 -6.87
C VAL A 105 3.33 19.61 -5.69
N THR A 106 2.70 19.12 -4.63
CA THR A 106 3.37 18.56 -3.43
C THR A 106 4.26 17.36 -3.76
N LYS A 107 3.87 16.55 -4.75
CA LYS A 107 4.67 15.42 -5.25
C LYS A 107 5.81 15.86 -6.16
N ASN A 108 5.52 16.74 -7.14
CA ASN A 108 6.45 17.03 -8.24
C ASN A 108 7.42 18.17 -7.92
N LYS A 109 6.96 19.22 -7.24
CA LYS A 109 7.76 20.41 -6.86
C LYS A 109 8.08 20.46 -5.36
N GLY A 110 7.29 19.79 -4.53
CA GLY A 110 7.55 19.61 -3.09
C GLY A 110 6.56 20.33 -2.16
N ARG A 111 6.66 20.08 -0.86
CA ARG A 111 5.71 20.56 0.15
C ARG A 111 5.85 22.08 0.32
N LYS A 112 7.07 22.61 0.26
CA LYS A 112 7.36 24.06 0.26
C LYS A 112 6.72 24.76 -0.94
N ALA A 113 6.76 24.14 -2.12
CA ALA A 113 6.18 24.72 -3.33
C ALA A 113 4.65 24.88 -3.22
N SER A 114 3.95 23.88 -2.65
CA SER A 114 2.51 23.97 -2.40
C SER A 114 2.15 24.97 -1.29
N ILE A 115 2.98 25.08 -0.24
CA ILE A 115 2.85 26.09 0.82
C ILE A 115 2.91 27.51 0.24
N LEU A 116 3.89 27.78 -0.63
CA LEU A 116 4.06 29.09 -1.27
C LEU A 116 2.97 29.41 -2.30
N ALA A 117 2.53 28.41 -3.08
CA ALA A 117 1.40 28.59 -4.01
C ALA A 117 0.10 28.90 -3.25
N GLY A 118 -0.13 28.23 -2.11
CA GLY A 118 -1.29 28.47 -1.25
C GLY A 118 -1.30 29.88 -0.65
N SER A 119 -0.18 30.34 -0.10
CA SER A 119 -0.11 31.69 0.52
C SER A 119 -0.24 32.82 -0.51
N VAL A 120 0.30 32.67 -1.73
CA VAL A 120 0.07 33.65 -2.81
C VAL A 120 -1.41 33.71 -3.23
N SER A 121 -2.07 32.55 -3.41
CA SER A 121 -3.50 32.52 -3.75
C SER A 121 -4.35 33.17 -2.66
N PHE A 122 -4.06 32.87 -1.39
CA PHE A 122 -4.78 33.44 -0.25
C PHE A 122 -4.54 34.96 -0.12
N PHE A 123 -3.31 35.43 -0.35
CA PHE A 123 -2.99 36.86 -0.32
C PHE A 123 -3.78 37.66 -1.37
N ILE A 124 -3.86 37.15 -2.61
CA ILE A 124 -4.66 37.78 -3.68
C ILE A 124 -6.15 37.75 -3.33
N GLY A 125 -6.68 36.61 -2.83
CA GLY A 125 -8.08 36.50 -2.41
C GLY A 125 -8.46 37.46 -1.27
N ALA A 126 -7.56 37.68 -0.31
CA ALA A 126 -7.77 38.63 0.79
C ALA A 126 -7.79 40.09 0.31
N ILE A 127 -6.91 40.47 -0.62
CA ILE A 127 -6.93 41.81 -1.23
C ILE A 127 -8.23 42.05 -1.99
N LEU A 128 -8.66 41.08 -2.82
CA LEU A 128 -9.92 41.19 -3.57
C LEU A 128 -11.13 41.32 -2.64
N ASN A 129 -11.17 40.57 -1.54
CA ASN A 129 -12.25 40.68 -0.57
C ASN A 129 -12.26 42.03 0.18
N ALA A 130 -11.10 42.62 0.49
CA ALA A 130 -11.03 43.93 1.14
C ALA A 130 -11.40 45.10 0.20
N SER A 131 -11.04 44.97 -1.09
CA SER A 131 -11.28 45.96 -2.14
C SER A 131 -12.59 45.75 -2.90
N ALA A 132 -13.40 44.76 -2.53
CA ALA A 132 -14.63 44.41 -3.24
C ALA A 132 -15.60 45.59 -3.37
N MET A 133 -16.18 45.77 -4.57
CA MET A 133 -17.23 46.76 -4.85
C MET A 133 -18.56 46.11 -5.28
N ASN A 134 -18.56 44.80 -5.44
CA ASN A 134 -19.62 43.99 -6.02
C ASN A 134 -19.49 42.53 -5.54
N ILE A 135 -20.58 41.78 -5.59
CA ILE A 135 -20.66 40.45 -4.97
C ILE A 135 -19.84 39.39 -5.73
N GLU A 136 -19.66 39.54 -7.04
CA GLU A 136 -18.81 38.66 -7.85
C GLU A 136 -17.34 38.75 -7.42
N MET A 137 -16.88 39.95 -7.05
CA MET A 137 -15.50 40.17 -6.56
C MET A 137 -15.28 39.52 -5.19
N LEU A 138 -16.29 39.54 -4.31
CA LEU A 138 -16.29 38.76 -3.06
C LEU A 138 -16.26 37.25 -3.32
N ILE A 139 -17.05 36.74 -4.28
CA ILE A 139 -17.08 35.30 -4.61
C ILE A 139 -15.75 34.86 -5.23
N ILE A 140 -15.16 35.64 -6.13
CA ILE A 140 -13.83 35.36 -6.72
C ILE A 140 -12.74 35.41 -5.64
N GLY A 141 -12.77 36.38 -4.73
CA GLY A 141 -11.84 36.46 -3.60
C GLY A 141 -11.98 35.24 -2.66
N ARG A 142 -13.20 34.84 -2.30
CA ARG A 142 -13.49 33.60 -1.55
C ARG A 142 -12.99 32.34 -2.25
N ILE A 143 -13.13 32.23 -3.57
CA ILE A 143 -12.59 31.12 -4.35
C ILE A 143 -11.05 31.07 -4.24
N LEU A 144 -10.38 32.22 -4.33
CA LEU A 144 -8.91 32.30 -4.23
C LEU A 144 -8.38 32.05 -2.79
N LEU A 145 -9.11 32.47 -1.76
CA LEU A 145 -8.88 32.06 -0.37
C LEU A 145 -9.04 30.53 -0.23
N GLY A 146 -10.08 29.96 -0.82
CA GLY A 146 -10.34 28.52 -0.84
C GLY A 146 -9.23 27.72 -1.51
N VAL A 147 -8.73 28.17 -2.66
CA VAL A 147 -7.53 27.59 -3.31
C VAL A 147 -6.32 27.65 -2.38
N GLY A 148 -6.13 28.77 -1.68
CA GLY A 148 -5.08 28.92 -0.67
C GLY A 148 -5.17 27.90 0.47
N ILE A 149 -6.38 27.74 1.04
CA ILE A 149 -6.69 26.78 2.12
C ILE A 149 -6.53 25.34 1.63
N GLY A 150 -7.00 24.99 0.42
CA GLY A 150 -6.92 23.64 -0.13
C GLY A 150 -5.49 23.18 -0.43
N PHE A 151 -4.59 24.12 -0.77
CA PHE A 151 -3.15 23.89 -0.85
C PHE A 151 -2.48 23.82 0.53
N GLY A 152 -2.79 24.78 1.42
CA GLY A 152 -2.22 24.86 2.77
C GLY A 152 -2.55 23.64 3.64
N ASN A 153 -3.83 23.29 3.75
CA ASN A 153 -4.31 22.16 4.55
C ASN A 153 -3.83 20.80 4.01
N GLN A 154 -3.46 20.70 2.73
CA GLN A 154 -2.86 19.51 2.15
C GLN A 154 -1.36 19.41 2.48
N ALA A 155 -0.61 20.51 2.29
CA ALA A 155 0.84 20.51 2.37
C ALA A 155 1.39 20.66 3.80
N VAL A 156 0.73 21.42 4.69
CA VAL A 156 1.25 21.72 6.04
C VAL A 156 1.26 20.51 6.98
N PRO A 157 0.18 19.70 7.12
CA PRO A 157 0.22 18.50 7.95
C PRO A 157 1.25 17.47 7.44
N LEU A 158 1.47 17.41 6.12
CA LEU A 158 2.54 16.61 5.52
C LEU A 158 3.91 17.15 5.93
N TYR A 159 4.15 18.46 5.75
CA TYR A 159 5.40 19.12 6.11
C TYR A 159 5.77 18.88 7.58
N LEU A 160 4.84 19.11 8.51
CA LEU A 160 5.04 18.86 9.94
C LEU A 160 5.31 17.39 10.25
N SER A 161 4.53 16.46 9.68
CA SER A 161 4.68 15.02 9.92
C SER A 161 5.97 14.42 9.35
N GLU A 162 6.49 15.00 8.26
CA GLU A 162 7.76 14.60 7.63
C GLU A 162 8.99 15.23 8.29
N MET A 163 8.88 16.47 8.79
CA MET A 163 9.95 17.12 9.56
C MET A 163 10.09 16.53 10.98
N ALA A 164 9.00 16.09 11.61
CA ALA A 164 9.00 15.60 12.99
C ALA A 164 9.70 14.23 13.20
N PRO A 165 10.59 14.11 14.22
CA PRO A 165 11.04 12.82 14.72
C PRO A 165 9.86 11.98 15.23
N ALA A 166 9.88 10.67 14.97
CA ALA A 166 8.74 9.77 15.20
C ALA A 166 8.17 9.82 16.64
N LYS A 167 9.02 10.03 17.66
CA LYS A 167 8.60 10.07 19.08
C LYS A 167 7.82 11.34 19.48
N VAL A 168 7.92 12.43 18.71
CA VAL A 168 7.26 13.73 18.99
C VAL A 168 6.31 14.17 17.88
N ARG A 169 6.12 13.35 16.83
CA ARG A 169 5.24 13.64 15.68
C ARG A 169 3.80 14.00 16.09
N GLY A 170 3.28 13.39 17.16
CA GLY A 170 1.96 13.70 17.72
C GLY A 170 1.83 15.16 18.15
N VAL A 171 2.76 15.64 18.98
CA VAL A 171 2.85 17.05 19.40
C VAL A 171 3.05 17.98 18.21
N VAL A 172 4.01 17.68 17.33
CA VAL A 172 4.40 18.58 16.22
C VAL A 172 3.28 18.77 15.20
N ASN A 173 2.57 17.71 14.83
CA ASN A 173 1.46 17.82 13.87
C ASN A 173 0.25 18.59 14.46
N GLN A 174 0.09 18.62 15.78
CA GLN A 174 -0.95 19.43 16.44
C GLN A 174 -0.65 20.94 16.45
N LEU A 175 0.58 21.37 16.13
CA LEU A 175 0.87 22.80 15.95
C LEU A 175 -0.03 23.43 14.89
N PHE A 176 -0.39 22.70 13.83
CA PHE A 176 -1.34 23.14 12.80
C PHE A 176 -2.75 23.41 13.37
N GLN A 177 -3.23 22.58 14.29
CA GLN A 177 -4.52 22.84 14.94
C GLN A 177 -4.42 24.00 15.94
N LEU A 178 -3.31 24.11 16.68
CA LEU A 178 -3.09 25.23 17.60
C LEU A 178 -3.05 26.57 16.86
N THR A 179 -2.34 26.67 15.73
CA THR A 179 -2.32 27.88 14.89
C THR A 179 -3.68 28.15 14.22
N THR A 180 -4.45 27.11 13.88
CA THR A 180 -5.85 27.26 13.45
C THR A 180 -6.70 27.90 14.54
N CYS A 181 -6.62 27.42 15.79
CA CYS A 181 -7.39 27.97 16.89
C CYS A 181 -6.95 29.38 17.30
N LEU A 182 -5.65 29.69 17.20
CA LEU A 182 -5.14 31.05 17.35
C LEU A 182 -5.63 31.96 16.21
N GLY A 183 -5.72 31.48 14.98
CA GLY A 183 -6.31 32.20 13.84
C GLY A 183 -7.77 32.57 14.09
N ILE A 184 -8.59 31.62 14.59
CA ILE A 184 -10.00 31.86 14.96
C ILE A 184 -10.09 32.92 16.06
N LEU A 185 -9.26 32.82 17.10
CA LEU A 185 -9.22 33.79 18.20
C LEU A 185 -8.83 35.20 17.73
N VAL A 186 -7.79 35.33 16.91
CA VAL A 186 -7.36 36.62 16.35
C VAL A 186 -8.44 37.22 15.44
N ALA A 187 -9.09 36.41 14.59
CA ALA A 187 -10.17 36.89 13.74
C ALA A 187 -11.40 37.35 14.54
N ASN A 188 -11.79 36.65 15.62
CA ASN A 188 -12.88 37.09 16.48
C ASN A 188 -12.54 38.36 17.29
N LEU A 189 -11.27 38.54 17.70
CA LEU A 189 -10.80 39.79 18.29
C LEU A 189 -10.79 40.95 17.29
N VAL A 190 -10.41 40.71 16.03
CA VAL A 190 -10.49 41.71 14.95
C VAL A 190 -11.95 42.07 14.66
N ASN A 191 -12.86 41.10 14.59
CA ASN A 191 -14.30 41.36 14.42
C ASN A 191 -14.86 42.24 15.56
N TYR A 192 -14.53 41.95 16.83
CA TYR A 192 -14.95 42.75 17.99
C TYR A 192 -14.38 44.19 18.02
N GLY A 193 -13.25 44.43 17.34
CA GLY A 193 -12.70 45.77 17.13
C GLY A 193 -13.32 46.50 15.95
N THR A 194 -13.53 45.80 14.83
CA THR A 194 -14.01 46.37 13.55
C THR A 194 -15.51 46.56 13.47
N GLU A 195 -16.31 45.84 14.26
CA GLU A 195 -17.75 46.08 14.46
C GLU A 195 -18.05 47.57 14.72
N LYS A 196 -17.15 48.25 15.42
CA LYS A 196 -17.29 49.64 15.90
C LYS A 196 -16.77 50.68 14.90
N LEU A 197 -16.39 50.27 13.68
CA LEU A 197 -15.74 51.10 12.68
C LEU A 197 -16.60 51.24 11.41
N HIS A 198 -17.74 51.90 11.52
CA HIS A 198 -18.61 52.18 10.37
C HIS A 198 -17.95 53.17 9.38
N PRO A 199 -18.17 53.05 8.05
CA PRO A 199 -18.80 51.93 7.34
C PRO A 199 -17.78 50.83 6.93
N TRP A 200 -16.49 51.09 7.14
CA TRP A 200 -15.37 50.37 6.54
C TRP A 200 -14.84 49.15 7.32
N GLY A 201 -15.38 48.84 8.50
CA GLY A 201 -14.88 47.81 9.41
C GLY A 201 -14.82 46.41 8.78
N TRP A 202 -15.82 46.05 7.97
CA TRP A 202 -15.85 44.76 7.28
C TRP A 202 -14.67 44.58 6.29
N ARG A 203 -14.28 45.66 5.59
CA ARG A 203 -13.13 45.68 4.66
C ARG A 203 -11.82 45.43 5.41
N LEU A 204 -11.68 46.02 6.60
CA LEU A 204 -10.50 45.83 7.46
C LEU A 204 -10.43 44.39 8.01
N SER A 205 -11.56 43.82 8.42
CA SER A 205 -11.64 42.40 8.83
C SER A 205 -11.23 41.44 7.72
N LEU A 206 -11.77 41.58 6.51
CA LEU A 206 -11.37 40.71 5.39
C LEU A 206 -9.93 40.99 4.91
N GLY A 207 -9.47 42.24 4.96
CA GLY A 207 -8.13 42.64 4.52
C GLY A 207 -7.00 42.22 5.46
N LEU A 208 -7.24 42.15 6.77
CA LEU A 208 -6.24 41.70 7.75
C LEU A 208 -5.89 40.20 7.58
N ALA A 209 -6.67 39.43 6.83
CA ALA A 209 -6.31 38.09 6.38
C ALA A 209 -5.03 38.05 5.50
N THR A 210 -4.61 39.19 4.93
CA THR A 210 -3.32 39.30 4.22
C THR A 210 -2.10 39.10 5.14
N PHE A 211 -2.19 39.46 6.42
CA PHE A 211 -1.06 39.38 7.37
C PHE A 211 -0.54 37.94 7.59
N PRO A 212 -1.37 36.94 7.94
CA PRO A 212 -0.90 35.55 8.04
C PRO A 212 -0.46 34.99 6.68
N ALA A 213 -0.97 35.49 5.55
CA ALA A 213 -0.53 35.07 4.22
C ALA A 213 0.88 35.56 3.88
N ILE A 214 1.18 36.83 4.16
CA ILE A 214 2.55 37.39 4.06
C ILE A 214 3.50 36.60 4.97
N LEU A 215 3.09 36.35 6.23
CA LEU A 215 3.91 35.64 7.21
C LEU A 215 4.19 34.19 6.78
N MET A 216 3.20 33.49 6.22
CA MET A 216 3.37 32.15 5.64
C MET A 216 4.22 32.16 4.35
N PHE A 217 4.14 33.19 3.53
CA PHE A 217 4.98 33.34 2.34
C PHE A 217 6.45 33.57 2.69
N ILE A 218 6.75 34.59 3.50
CA ILE A 218 8.12 34.88 3.98
C ILE A 218 8.67 33.68 4.76
N GLY A 219 7.87 33.12 5.66
CA GLY A 219 8.21 31.93 6.42
C GLY A 219 8.49 30.70 5.55
N GLY A 220 7.63 30.43 4.57
CA GLY A 220 7.82 29.36 3.58
C GLY A 220 9.11 29.54 2.77
N CYS A 221 9.45 30.77 2.40
CA CYS A 221 10.71 31.11 1.73
C CYS A 221 11.94 30.81 2.60
N LEU A 222 11.89 31.08 3.91
CA LEU A 222 12.96 30.79 4.87
C LEU A 222 13.06 29.30 5.26
N CYS A 223 11.96 28.56 5.24
CA CYS A 223 11.92 27.13 5.57
C CYS A 223 12.67 26.24 4.55
N PRO A 224 13.26 25.11 4.97
CA PRO A 224 13.73 24.07 4.05
C PRO A 224 12.55 23.32 3.40
N GLU A 225 12.83 22.56 2.33
CA GLU A 225 11.94 21.49 1.84
C GLU A 225 12.13 20.22 2.69
N THR A 226 11.14 19.32 2.76
CA THR A 226 11.25 18.12 3.61
C THR A 226 12.33 17.16 3.07
N PRO A 227 13.10 16.46 3.94
CA PRO A 227 14.03 15.41 3.51
C PRO A 227 13.36 14.37 2.62
N ASN A 228 12.13 14.00 2.96
CA ASN A 228 11.33 13.01 2.23
C ASN A 228 11.02 13.49 0.81
N SER A 229 10.64 14.76 0.63
CA SER A 229 10.38 15.35 -0.67
C SER A 229 11.64 15.49 -1.52
N LEU A 230 12.78 15.82 -0.92
CA LEU A 230 14.06 15.87 -1.64
C LEU A 230 14.49 14.48 -2.13
N VAL A 231 14.36 13.44 -1.30
CA VAL A 231 14.61 12.04 -1.69
C VAL A 231 13.56 11.50 -2.68
N GLU A 232 12.31 11.98 -2.61
CA GLU A 232 11.25 11.73 -3.60
C GLU A 232 11.54 12.41 -4.95
N GLN A 233 12.07 13.63 -4.96
CA GLN A 233 12.55 14.31 -6.17
C GLN A 233 13.85 13.68 -6.73
N GLY A 234 14.62 12.98 -5.91
CA GLY A 234 15.91 12.36 -6.28
C GLY A 234 17.14 13.16 -5.86
N ARG A 235 16.96 14.30 -5.20
CA ARG A 235 17.98 15.17 -4.62
C ARG A 235 18.47 14.58 -3.28
N THR A 236 19.05 13.39 -3.34
CA THR A 236 19.37 12.58 -2.16
C THR A 236 20.42 13.20 -1.24
N GLN A 237 21.48 13.81 -1.81
CA GLN A 237 22.51 14.50 -1.02
C GLN A 237 21.94 15.68 -0.22
N GLU A 238 21.14 16.53 -0.86
CA GLU A 238 20.44 17.63 -0.17
C GLU A 238 19.45 17.11 0.88
N GLY A 239 18.71 16.04 0.56
CA GLY A 239 17.82 15.37 1.51
C GLY A 239 18.54 14.88 2.76
N ARG A 240 19.78 14.39 2.62
CA ARG A 240 20.65 14.01 3.76
C ARG A 240 21.06 15.24 4.57
N LEU A 241 21.58 16.28 3.93
CA LEU A 241 22.05 17.50 4.60
C LEU A 241 20.92 18.19 5.39
N VAL A 242 19.70 18.24 4.83
CA VAL A 242 18.53 18.75 5.55
C VAL A 242 18.15 17.81 6.71
N LEU A 243 18.20 16.49 6.53
CA LEU A 243 17.90 15.54 7.61
C LEU A 243 18.89 15.68 8.78
N GLU A 244 20.20 15.76 8.52
CA GLU A 244 21.24 15.98 9.53
C GLU A 244 21.03 17.30 10.28
N LYS A 245 20.72 18.39 9.57
CA LYS A 245 20.44 19.72 10.15
C LYS A 245 19.15 19.75 10.99
N VAL A 246 18.12 19.01 10.58
CA VAL A 246 16.83 18.91 11.30
C VAL A 246 16.92 17.96 12.50
N ARG A 247 17.69 16.87 12.41
CA ARG A 247 17.90 15.89 13.49
C ARG A 247 19.00 16.31 14.47
N GLY A 248 19.90 17.22 14.10
CA GLY A 248 20.97 17.72 14.98
C GLY A 248 22.04 16.66 15.31
N THR A 249 22.26 15.70 14.41
CA THR A 249 23.26 14.64 14.51
C THR A 249 23.68 14.20 13.10
N PRO A 250 24.94 13.79 12.86
CA PRO A 250 25.35 13.16 11.60
C PRO A 250 24.88 11.70 11.49
N ASN A 251 24.49 11.06 12.59
CA ASN A 251 24.15 9.63 12.68
C ASN A 251 22.74 9.30 12.10
N VAL A 252 22.34 9.94 11.00
CA VAL A 252 21.01 9.76 10.40
C VAL A 252 20.91 8.58 9.44
N ASP A 253 21.99 7.83 9.22
CA ASP A 253 22.08 6.76 8.20
C ASP A 253 20.93 5.74 8.29
N ALA A 254 20.51 5.37 9.50
CA ALA A 254 19.42 4.44 9.72
C ALA A 254 18.06 4.98 9.22
N GLU A 255 17.75 6.25 9.51
CA GLU A 255 16.52 6.90 9.03
C GLU A 255 16.62 7.20 7.52
N PHE A 256 17.78 7.65 7.05
CA PHE A 256 18.01 7.99 5.65
C PHE A 256 17.93 6.78 4.71
N ASP A 257 18.48 5.62 5.10
CA ASP A 257 18.31 4.35 4.36
C ASP A 257 16.83 3.95 4.24
N ASP A 258 16.07 4.08 5.34
CA ASP A 258 14.65 3.72 5.39
C ASP A 258 13.81 4.68 4.53
N LEU A 259 14.15 5.98 4.50
CA LEU A 259 13.56 6.97 3.59
C LEU A 259 13.89 6.67 2.11
N ILE A 260 15.10 6.21 1.79
CA ILE A 260 15.47 5.78 0.43
C ILE A 260 14.70 4.51 0.03
N GLU A 261 14.50 3.55 0.94
CA GLU A 261 13.70 2.35 0.65
C GLU A 261 12.22 2.71 0.43
N ALA A 262 11.63 3.54 1.30
CA ALA A 262 10.24 3.99 1.16
C ALA A 262 10.01 4.88 -0.08
N SER A 263 10.96 5.77 -0.41
CA SER A 263 10.93 6.54 -1.67
C SER A 263 10.99 5.63 -2.90
N ARG A 264 11.78 4.54 -2.85
CA ARG A 264 11.86 3.55 -3.92
C ARG A 264 10.57 2.75 -4.08
N GLU A 265 9.91 2.35 -2.98
CA GLU A 265 8.59 1.71 -3.07
C GLU A 265 7.52 2.72 -3.56
N ALA A 266 7.52 3.98 -3.11
CA ALA A 266 6.61 5.03 -3.60
C ALA A 266 6.78 5.31 -5.10
N LYS A 267 8.02 5.43 -5.61
CA LYS A 267 8.31 5.61 -7.05
C LYS A 267 7.88 4.43 -7.93
N SER A 268 7.67 3.24 -7.35
CA SER A 268 7.15 2.09 -8.10
C SER A 268 5.66 2.19 -8.45
N ILE A 269 4.93 3.11 -7.81
CA ILE A 269 3.47 3.26 -7.93
C ILE A 269 3.15 4.43 -8.87
N LYS A 270 2.73 4.10 -10.09
CA LYS A 270 2.33 5.11 -11.09
C LYS A 270 1.16 5.98 -10.61
N ASN A 271 0.11 5.36 -10.06
CA ASN A 271 -1.17 6.02 -9.74
C ASN A 271 -1.52 5.87 -8.23
N PRO A 272 -1.09 6.82 -7.35
CA PRO A 272 -1.34 6.73 -5.91
C PRO A 272 -2.83 6.65 -5.51
N PHE A 273 -3.71 7.40 -6.18
CA PHE A 273 -5.16 7.34 -5.92
C PHE A 273 -5.76 5.96 -6.23
N GLN A 274 -5.34 5.31 -7.31
CA GLN A 274 -5.76 3.94 -7.62
C GLN A 274 -5.17 2.93 -6.60
N ASN A 275 -3.94 3.16 -6.12
CA ASN A 275 -3.33 2.34 -5.07
C ASN A 275 -4.07 2.47 -3.73
N LEU A 276 -4.60 3.65 -3.39
CA LEU A 276 -5.40 3.91 -2.18
C LEU A 276 -6.72 3.11 -2.17
N LEU A 277 -7.34 2.87 -3.34
CA LEU A 277 -8.58 2.08 -3.48
C LEU A 277 -8.38 0.57 -3.31
N LEU A 278 -7.14 0.06 -3.35
CA LEU A 278 -6.85 -1.38 -3.24
C LEU A 278 -7.21 -1.95 -1.86
N ARG A 279 -7.59 -3.24 -1.81
CA ARG A 279 -7.97 -3.93 -0.56
C ARG A 279 -6.92 -3.84 0.56
N ARG A 280 -5.63 -3.72 0.24
CA ARG A 280 -4.52 -3.49 1.19
C ARG A 280 -4.71 -2.20 2.01
N ASN A 281 -5.17 -1.14 1.35
CA ASN A 281 -5.19 0.23 1.88
C ASN A 281 -6.60 0.67 2.35
N ARG A 282 -7.57 -0.26 2.35
CA ARG A 282 -8.95 0.00 2.78
C ARG A 282 -9.10 0.51 4.21
N PRO A 283 -8.35 0.06 5.23
CA PRO A 283 -8.43 0.64 6.57
C PRO A 283 -8.04 2.13 6.57
N GLN A 284 -6.97 2.49 5.86
CA GLN A 284 -6.48 3.86 5.72
C GLN A 284 -7.47 4.74 4.95
N LEU A 285 -8.03 4.24 3.84
CA LEU A 285 -9.08 4.92 3.09
C LEU A 285 -10.33 5.15 3.96
N ILE A 286 -10.90 4.09 4.54
CA ILE A 286 -12.20 4.17 5.23
C ILE A 286 -12.09 4.97 6.53
N ILE A 287 -11.05 4.75 7.35
CA ILE A 287 -10.89 5.46 8.63
C ILE A 287 -10.29 6.85 8.39
N GLY A 288 -9.11 6.89 7.77
CA GLY A 288 -8.29 8.10 7.67
C GLY A 288 -8.83 9.10 6.65
N ALA A 289 -9.09 8.66 5.41
CA ALA A 289 -9.49 9.57 4.34
C ALA A 289 -10.97 9.94 4.34
N LEU A 290 -11.85 9.03 4.80
CA LEU A 290 -13.30 9.21 4.72
C LEU A 290 -13.94 9.49 6.09
N ALA A 291 -13.90 8.53 7.02
CA ALA A 291 -14.72 8.60 8.24
C ALA A 291 -14.32 9.72 9.19
N ILE A 292 -13.03 9.83 9.55
CA ILE A 292 -12.55 10.83 10.51
C ILE A 292 -12.80 12.29 10.02
N PRO A 293 -12.39 12.72 8.82
CA PRO A 293 -12.62 14.09 8.36
C PRO A 293 -14.11 14.41 8.13
N ALA A 294 -14.94 13.43 7.78
CA ALA A 294 -16.40 13.61 7.72
C ALA A 294 -17.01 13.81 9.12
N PHE A 295 -16.66 12.93 10.06
CA PHE A 295 -17.16 12.99 11.44
C PHE A 295 -16.73 14.28 12.16
N GLN A 296 -15.53 14.80 11.90
CA GLN A 296 -15.09 16.11 12.43
C GLN A 296 -16.11 17.21 12.15
N GLN A 297 -16.61 17.29 10.92
CA GLN A 297 -17.56 18.33 10.49
C GLN A 297 -18.99 18.01 10.95
N LEU A 298 -19.37 16.74 10.92
CA LEU A 298 -20.66 16.24 11.42
C LEU A 298 -20.79 16.26 12.96
N THR A 299 -19.80 16.79 13.69
CA THR A 299 -19.96 17.17 15.12
C THR A 299 -20.87 18.38 15.32
N GLY A 300 -21.10 19.20 14.28
CA GLY A 300 -21.79 20.49 14.41
C GLY A 300 -20.91 21.63 14.94
N ASN A 301 -19.63 21.40 15.24
CA ASN A 301 -18.74 22.46 15.74
C ASN A 301 -18.59 23.63 14.75
N ASN A 302 -18.50 23.36 13.44
CA ASN A 302 -18.38 24.44 12.46
C ASN A 302 -19.67 25.28 12.37
N SER A 303 -20.86 24.68 12.55
CA SER A 303 -22.10 25.44 12.69
C SER A 303 -22.07 26.39 13.89
N ILE A 304 -21.56 25.90 15.04
CA ILE A 304 -21.39 26.71 16.25
C ILE A 304 -20.34 27.81 16.03
N LEU A 305 -19.23 27.57 15.32
CA LEU A 305 -18.22 28.61 15.08
C LEU A 305 -18.68 29.68 14.07
N PHE A 306 -19.25 29.27 12.93
CA PHE A 306 -19.69 30.21 11.88
C PHE A 306 -20.85 31.09 12.34
N TYR A 307 -21.77 30.51 13.10
CA TYR A 307 -23.03 31.16 13.45
C TYR A 307 -23.16 31.45 14.95
N ALA A 308 -22.11 31.31 15.76
CA ALA A 308 -22.12 31.77 17.16
C ALA A 308 -22.61 33.23 17.29
N PRO A 309 -22.09 34.21 16.51
CA PRO A 309 -22.57 35.58 16.59
C PRO A 309 -24.08 35.72 16.30
N VAL A 310 -24.55 35.00 15.28
CA VAL A 310 -25.96 34.97 14.86
C VAL A 310 -26.84 34.29 15.91
N ILE A 311 -26.41 33.16 16.47
CA ILE A 311 -27.12 32.41 17.52
C ILE A 311 -27.26 33.28 18.77
N PHE A 312 -26.17 33.91 19.24
CA PHE A 312 -26.24 34.78 20.41
C PHE A 312 -27.10 36.04 20.16
N GLN A 313 -27.01 36.68 18.99
CA GLN A 313 -27.92 37.79 18.64
C GLN A 313 -29.38 37.35 18.61
N THR A 314 -29.68 36.17 18.06
CA THR A 314 -31.06 35.62 18.01
C THR A 314 -31.61 35.27 19.39
N LEU A 315 -30.76 35.14 20.40
CA LEU A 315 -31.13 34.89 21.80
C LEU A 315 -31.27 36.19 22.63
N GLY A 316 -31.18 37.37 22.00
CA GLY A 316 -31.33 38.67 22.65
C GLY A 316 -30.03 39.28 23.19
N PHE A 317 -28.84 38.74 22.87
CA PHE A 317 -27.59 39.45 23.15
C PHE A 317 -27.39 40.60 22.15
N SER A 318 -26.98 41.78 22.65
CA SER A 318 -26.49 42.85 21.77
C SER A 318 -25.27 42.39 20.96
N SER A 319 -25.06 43.00 19.79
CA SER A 319 -24.07 42.54 18.81
C SER A 319 -22.65 42.39 19.39
N GLY A 320 -22.19 43.38 20.16
CA GLY A 320 -20.88 43.34 20.81
C GLY A 320 -20.77 42.33 21.95
N ALA A 321 -21.88 42.05 22.67
CA ALA A 321 -21.93 41.00 23.69
C ALA A 321 -21.92 39.59 23.07
N SER A 322 -22.55 39.44 21.90
CA SER A 322 -22.51 38.25 21.06
C SER A 322 -21.10 37.96 20.52
N LEU A 323 -20.39 38.98 19.99
CA LEU A 323 -19.00 38.85 19.59
C LEU A 323 -18.07 38.54 20.78
N TYR A 324 -18.33 39.13 21.95
CA TYR A 324 -17.59 38.81 23.19
C TYR A 324 -17.74 37.34 23.60
N SER A 325 -18.95 36.75 23.53
CA SER A 325 -19.15 35.31 23.73
C SER A 325 -18.40 34.46 22.68
N SER A 326 -18.29 34.94 21.44
CA SER A 326 -17.51 34.27 20.37
C SER A 326 -15.99 34.31 20.61
N VAL A 327 -15.48 35.38 21.26
CA VAL A 327 -14.10 35.44 21.77
C VAL A 327 -13.89 34.43 22.91
N ILE A 328 -14.82 34.34 23.86
CA ILE A 328 -14.75 33.37 24.98
C ILE A 328 -14.67 31.92 24.48
N THR A 329 -15.52 31.53 23.52
CA THR A 329 -15.46 30.18 22.93
C THR A 329 -14.17 29.95 22.13
N SER A 330 -13.61 30.99 21.51
CA SER A 330 -12.31 30.90 20.81
C SER A 330 -11.15 30.68 21.78
N VAL A 331 -11.16 31.34 22.95
CA VAL A 331 -10.17 31.11 24.03
C VAL A 331 -10.29 29.67 24.56
N ALA A 332 -11.53 29.17 24.74
CA ALA A 332 -11.77 27.77 25.12
C ALA A 332 -11.10 26.80 24.12
N LEU A 333 -11.30 27.02 22.82
CA LEU A 333 -10.74 26.18 21.76
C LEU A 333 -9.20 26.15 21.79
N VAL A 334 -8.53 27.28 22.05
CA VAL A 334 -7.07 27.34 22.23
C VAL A 334 -6.63 26.53 23.45
N ILE A 335 -7.24 26.74 24.63
CA ILE A 335 -6.94 25.99 25.86
C ILE A 335 -7.11 24.48 25.63
N ALA A 336 -8.18 24.08 24.95
CA ALA A 336 -8.48 22.69 24.64
C ALA A 336 -7.42 22.03 23.74
N THR A 337 -6.91 22.75 22.72
CA THR A 337 -5.81 22.22 21.89
C THR A 337 -4.50 22.06 22.67
N LEU A 338 -4.19 22.94 23.62
CA LEU A 338 -3.04 22.80 24.51
C LEU A 338 -3.17 21.57 25.42
N ILE A 339 -4.39 21.30 25.93
CA ILE A 339 -4.70 20.07 26.68
C ILE A 339 -4.47 18.83 25.81
N SER A 340 -4.97 18.82 24.57
CA SER A 340 -4.74 17.69 23.65
C SER A 340 -3.24 17.48 23.38
N MET A 341 -2.51 18.57 23.09
CA MET A 341 -1.08 18.55 22.80
C MET A 341 -0.24 17.99 23.96
N ALA A 342 -0.59 18.35 25.20
CA ALA A 342 0.12 17.87 26.40
C ALA A 342 -0.20 16.40 26.75
N PHE A 343 -1.39 15.90 26.43
CA PHE A 343 -1.91 14.65 27.01
C PHE A 343 -2.25 13.53 26.01
N VAL A 344 -2.41 13.78 24.71
CA VAL A 344 -2.75 12.74 23.72
C VAL A 344 -1.67 11.66 23.60
N ASP A 345 -0.39 12.04 23.66
CA ASP A 345 0.73 11.10 23.67
C ASP A 345 0.89 10.39 25.04
N LYS A 346 0.18 10.83 26.09
CA LYS A 346 0.10 10.14 27.39
C LYS A 346 -1.01 9.08 27.40
N PHE A 347 -2.25 9.44 27.06
CA PHE A 347 -3.42 8.57 27.20
C PHE A 347 -3.84 7.80 25.92
N GLY A 348 -3.48 8.27 24.72
CA GLY A 348 -3.85 7.65 23.44
C GLY A 348 -5.00 8.36 22.74
N ARG A 349 -5.04 8.27 21.40
CA ARG A 349 -5.99 8.99 20.54
C ARG A 349 -7.43 8.48 20.72
N ARG A 350 -7.59 7.17 20.89
CA ARG A 350 -8.90 6.52 21.03
C ARG A 350 -9.58 6.83 22.36
N ALA A 351 -8.81 7.16 23.41
CA ALA A 351 -9.37 7.59 24.70
C ALA A 351 -10.06 8.95 24.56
N PHE A 352 -9.34 9.95 24.05
CA PHE A 352 -9.85 11.32 23.87
C PHE A 352 -11.09 11.39 22.98
N PHE A 353 -11.13 10.66 21.86
CA PHE A 353 -12.33 10.62 21.00
C PHE A 353 -13.60 10.11 21.71
N LEU A 354 -13.46 9.09 22.58
CA LEU A 354 -14.61 8.45 23.23
C LEU A 354 -15.12 9.24 24.43
N GLU A 355 -14.21 9.75 25.24
CA GLU A 355 -14.54 10.44 26.48
C GLU A 355 -15.07 11.87 26.21
N ALA A 356 -14.44 12.62 25.31
CA ALA A 356 -15.02 13.88 24.82
C ALA A 356 -16.28 13.65 23.95
N GLY A 357 -16.43 12.48 23.32
CA GLY A 357 -17.66 12.09 22.62
C GLY A 357 -18.88 12.08 23.56
N ILE A 358 -18.72 11.56 24.78
CA ILE A 358 -19.76 11.56 25.82
C ILE A 358 -20.07 12.99 26.28
N GLU A 359 -19.05 13.80 26.54
CA GLU A 359 -19.20 15.22 26.94
C GLU A 359 -19.97 16.04 25.89
N MET A 360 -19.63 15.89 24.60
CA MET A 360 -20.33 16.57 23.51
C MET A 360 -21.79 16.12 23.35
N ILE A 361 -22.11 14.84 23.57
CA ILE A 361 -23.51 14.34 23.54
C ILE A 361 -24.33 15.01 24.65
N ILE A 362 -23.80 15.07 25.87
CA ILE A 362 -24.47 15.71 27.00
C ILE A 362 -24.71 17.20 26.70
N CYS A 363 -23.70 17.90 26.15
CA CYS A 363 -23.84 19.31 25.79
C CYS A 363 -24.86 19.53 24.66
N MET A 364 -24.84 18.71 23.60
CA MET A 364 -25.80 18.82 22.48
C MET A 364 -27.25 18.54 22.91
N VAL A 365 -27.47 17.59 23.83
CA VAL A 365 -28.79 17.34 24.42
C VAL A 365 -29.20 18.49 25.35
N ALA A 366 -28.29 19.06 26.14
CA ALA A 366 -28.57 20.22 26.97
C ALA A 366 -28.94 21.47 26.12
N MET A 367 -28.18 21.74 25.05
CA MET A 367 -28.51 22.77 24.04
C MET A 367 -29.92 22.57 23.49
N ALA A 368 -30.24 21.35 23.04
CA ALA A 368 -31.56 21.04 22.50
C ALA A 368 -32.68 21.25 23.52
N ILE A 369 -32.47 20.90 24.80
CA ILE A 369 -33.47 21.09 25.86
C ILE A 369 -33.68 22.58 26.16
N VAL A 370 -32.61 23.37 26.35
CA VAL A 370 -32.73 24.81 26.65
C VAL A 370 -33.43 25.54 25.50
N LEU A 371 -33.08 25.22 24.25
CA LEU A 371 -33.73 25.79 23.07
C LEU A 371 -35.16 25.27 22.88
N ALA A 372 -35.46 24.00 23.18
CA ALA A 372 -36.84 23.49 23.14
C ALA A 372 -37.76 24.14 24.19
N VAL A 373 -37.22 24.59 25.32
CA VAL A 373 -37.99 25.19 26.41
C VAL A 373 -38.17 26.69 26.22
N GLU A 374 -37.14 27.46 25.85
CA GLU A 374 -37.27 28.94 25.77
C GLU A 374 -37.56 29.51 24.38
N PHE A 375 -37.20 28.80 23.31
CA PHE A 375 -37.24 29.37 21.96
C PHE A 375 -38.65 29.36 21.36
N GLY A 376 -38.99 30.38 20.57
CA GLY A 376 -40.32 30.53 19.96
C GLY A 376 -41.42 31.07 20.90
N LYS A 377 -41.08 31.53 22.12
CA LYS A 377 -42.02 32.17 23.07
C LYS A 377 -42.21 33.69 22.87
N GLY A 378 -41.50 34.33 21.93
CA GLY A 378 -41.59 35.78 21.70
C GLY A 378 -41.13 36.64 22.88
N LYS A 379 -40.16 36.16 23.66
CA LYS A 379 -39.58 36.86 24.82
C LYS A 379 -38.06 36.73 24.81
N GLU A 380 -37.38 37.77 25.28
CA GLU A 380 -35.94 37.73 25.56
C GLU A 380 -35.63 36.66 26.62
N LEU A 381 -34.51 35.94 26.46
CA LEU A 381 -34.10 34.93 27.44
C LEU A 381 -33.63 35.60 28.74
N SER A 382 -34.05 35.04 29.88
CA SER A 382 -33.54 35.52 31.17
C SER A 382 -32.02 35.33 31.27
N LEU A 383 -31.33 36.34 31.79
CA LEU A 383 -29.86 36.43 31.84
C LEU A 383 -29.19 35.14 32.37
N GLY A 384 -29.79 34.48 33.37
CA GLY A 384 -29.29 33.23 33.93
C GLY A 384 -29.30 32.05 32.93
N ILE A 385 -30.35 31.91 32.12
CA ILE A 385 -30.44 30.85 31.10
C ILE A 385 -29.44 31.13 29.97
N SER A 386 -29.31 32.40 29.56
CA SER A 386 -28.34 32.83 28.56
C SER A 386 -26.89 32.54 28.99
N ILE A 387 -26.56 32.77 30.27
CA ILE A 387 -25.26 32.38 30.87
C ILE A 387 -25.07 30.86 30.86
N ILE A 388 -26.10 30.08 31.25
CA ILE A 388 -26.04 28.61 31.22
C ILE A 388 -25.77 28.10 29.80
N LEU A 389 -26.41 28.68 28.77
CA LEU A 389 -26.17 28.29 27.38
C LEU A 389 -24.73 28.58 26.94
N VAL A 390 -24.18 29.75 27.27
CA VAL A 390 -22.76 30.09 27.00
C VAL A 390 -21.82 29.09 27.68
N ILE A 391 -22.11 28.66 28.92
CA ILE A 391 -21.33 27.64 29.62
C ILE A 391 -21.41 26.27 28.92
N VAL A 392 -22.59 25.85 28.46
CA VAL A 392 -22.77 24.59 27.73
C VAL A 392 -22.03 24.61 26.39
N ILE A 393 -22.07 25.73 25.66
CA ILE A 393 -21.29 25.91 24.41
C ILE A 393 -19.78 25.90 24.70
N PHE A 394 -19.34 26.58 25.76
CA PHE A 394 -17.94 26.58 26.19
C PHE A 394 -17.43 25.17 26.50
N ILE A 395 -18.20 24.36 27.24
CA ILE A 395 -17.86 22.95 27.52
C ILE A 395 -17.85 22.11 26.24
N PHE A 396 -18.83 22.28 25.33
CA PHE A 396 -18.82 21.60 24.03
C PHE A 396 -17.56 21.95 23.21
N VAL A 397 -17.17 23.22 23.15
CA VAL A 397 -15.99 23.67 22.39
C VAL A 397 -14.69 23.21 23.05
N LEU A 398 -14.64 23.10 24.39
CA LEU A 398 -13.55 22.42 25.09
C LEU A 398 -13.47 20.94 24.68
N ALA A 399 -14.60 20.22 24.69
CA ALA A 399 -14.68 18.81 24.32
C ALA A 399 -14.21 18.56 22.88
N TYR A 400 -14.69 19.35 21.92
CA TYR A 400 -14.27 19.29 20.52
C TYR A 400 -12.78 19.64 20.35
N GLY A 401 -12.34 20.77 20.92
CA GLY A 401 -10.98 21.30 20.77
C GLY A 401 -9.90 20.42 21.37
N ARG A 402 -10.24 19.61 22.39
CA ARG A 402 -9.31 18.62 22.98
C ARG A 402 -9.34 17.25 22.29
N SER A 403 -10.27 17.02 21.37
CA SER A 403 -10.48 15.73 20.68
C SER A 403 -10.61 15.89 19.15
N TRP A 404 -11.83 15.99 18.62
CA TRP A 404 -12.14 15.92 17.19
C TRP A 404 -11.52 17.04 16.35
N GLY A 405 -11.14 18.18 16.93
CA GLY A 405 -10.28 19.16 16.25
C GLY A 405 -8.89 18.57 15.92
N PRO A 406 -7.97 18.48 16.90
CA PRO A 406 -6.59 18.06 16.66
C PRO A 406 -6.44 16.61 16.17
N LEU A 407 -7.27 15.68 16.66
CA LEU A 407 -7.16 14.26 16.31
C LEU A 407 -7.53 13.98 14.85
N SER A 408 -8.39 14.81 14.23
CA SER A 408 -8.84 14.58 12.85
C SER A 408 -7.80 14.95 11.80
N TRP A 409 -6.82 15.78 12.15
CA TRP A 409 -5.63 16.02 11.33
C TRP A 409 -4.47 15.06 11.68
N LEU A 410 -4.36 14.68 12.96
CA LEU A 410 -3.31 13.78 13.46
C LEU A 410 -3.49 12.33 13.02
N VAL A 411 -4.66 11.73 13.22
CA VAL A 411 -4.84 10.30 12.94
C VAL A 411 -4.67 9.97 11.46
N PRO A 412 -5.17 10.76 10.49
CA PRO A 412 -4.88 10.50 9.09
C PRO A 412 -3.40 10.69 8.72
N SER A 413 -2.68 11.67 9.32
CA SER A 413 -1.24 11.84 9.06
C SER A 413 -0.39 10.68 9.61
N GLU A 414 -0.82 10.08 10.74
CA GLU A 414 -0.28 8.81 11.22
C GLU A 414 -0.63 7.65 10.26
N LEU A 415 -1.90 7.48 9.87
CA LEU A 415 -2.37 6.27 9.18
C LEU A 415 -1.81 6.04 7.76
N PHE A 416 -1.34 7.07 7.03
CA PHE A 416 -0.90 6.89 5.64
C PHE A 416 0.62 6.63 5.47
N PRO A 417 1.02 5.47 4.91
CA PRO A 417 2.40 5.22 4.50
C PRO A 417 2.79 6.10 3.31
N LEU A 418 4.11 6.37 3.18
CA LEU A 418 4.69 7.27 2.16
C LEU A 418 4.14 7.05 0.75
N GLU A 419 3.99 5.78 0.32
CA GLU A 419 3.38 5.33 -0.96
C GLU A 419 2.14 6.10 -1.42
N ILE A 420 1.28 6.50 -0.47
CA ILE A 420 -0.06 7.05 -0.71
C ILE A 420 -0.31 8.32 0.13
N ARG A 421 0.69 8.85 0.84
CA ARG A 421 0.48 9.89 1.86
C ARG A 421 -0.07 11.21 1.29
N SER A 422 0.50 11.72 0.19
CA SER A 422 0.01 12.95 -0.46
C SER A 422 -1.43 12.80 -0.97
N ALA A 423 -1.72 11.69 -1.67
CA ALA A 423 -3.07 11.39 -2.18
C ALA A 423 -4.09 11.15 -1.05
N GLY A 424 -3.66 10.49 0.04
CA GLY A 424 -4.45 10.29 1.26
C GLY A 424 -4.85 11.60 1.92
N GLN A 425 -3.89 12.51 2.18
CA GLN A 425 -4.20 13.83 2.73
C GLN A 425 -5.02 14.71 1.78
N SER A 426 -4.84 14.59 0.47
CA SER A 426 -5.71 15.30 -0.50
C SER A 426 -7.16 14.83 -0.37
N LEU A 427 -7.39 13.53 -0.15
CA LEU A 427 -8.73 13.00 0.09
C LEU A 427 -9.27 13.39 1.49
N VAL A 428 -8.42 13.48 2.52
CA VAL A 428 -8.79 14.04 3.84
C VAL A 428 -9.32 15.47 3.69
N VAL A 429 -8.55 16.35 3.03
CA VAL A 429 -8.94 17.75 2.79
C VAL A 429 -10.21 17.80 1.94
N CYS A 430 -10.29 17.03 0.85
CA CYS A 430 -11.48 16.95 0.00
C CYS A 430 -12.74 16.58 0.80
N VAL A 431 -12.68 15.57 1.68
CA VAL A 431 -13.83 15.13 2.48
C VAL A 431 -14.15 16.13 3.60
N ASN A 432 -13.12 16.71 4.23
CA ASN A 432 -13.30 17.73 5.26
C ASN A 432 -14.02 18.95 4.67
N MET A 433 -13.51 19.50 3.55
CA MET A 433 -14.11 20.63 2.85
C MET A 433 -15.50 20.30 2.27
N LEU A 434 -15.74 19.07 1.80
CA LEU A 434 -17.06 18.63 1.34
C LEU A 434 -18.11 18.74 2.46
N PHE A 435 -17.82 18.15 3.63
CA PHE A 435 -18.76 18.20 4.74
C PHE A 435 -18.83 19.59 5.38
N THR A 436 -17.76 20.41 5.35
CA THR A 436 -17.87 21.84 5.72
C THR A 436 -18.78 22.60 4.77
N ALA A 437 -18.69 22.39 3.44
CA ALA A 437 -19.56 23.03 2.46
C ALA A 437 -21.03 22.64 2.66
N ILE A 438 -21.32 21.35 2.85
CA ILE A 438 -22.67 20.83 3.14
C ILE A 438 -23.21 21.45 4.43
N VAL A 439 -22.43 21.46 5.51
CA VAL A 439 -22.86 22.05 6.79
C VAL A 439 -23.07 23.56 6.67
N ALA A 440 -22.19 24.29 5.97
CA ALA A 440 -22.33 25.72 5.76
C ALA A 440 -23.59 26.07 4.95
N GLN A 441 -23.89 25.31 3.89
CA GLN A 441 -25.02 25.54 2.99
C GLN A 441 -26.37 25.22 3.63
N PHE A 442 -26.48 24.10 4.37
CA PHE A 442 -27.77 23.63 4.89
C PHE A 442 -28.09 24.06 6.33
N PHE A 443 -27.14 24.58 7.11
CA PHE A 443 -27.37 24.81 8.54
C PHE A 443 -28.39 25.93 8.85
N LEU A 444 -28.42 27.04 8.09
CA LEU A 444 -29.38 28.12 8.33
C LEU A 444 -30.82 27.67 8.01
N VAL A 445 -31.03 27.06 6.85
CA VAL A 445 -32.28 26.35 6.47
C VAL A 445 -32.68 25.34 7.55
N SER A 446 -31.71 24.58 8.09
CA SER A 446 -31.96 23.61 9.15
C SER A 446 -32.35 24.25 10.48
N LEU A 447 -31.77 25.38 10.87
CA LEU A 447 -32.19 26.13 12.06
C LEU A 447 -33.64 26.64 11.91
N CYS A 448 -34.01 27.13 10.73
CA CYS A 448 -35.36 27.61 10.46
C CYS A 448 -36.42 26.47 10.58
N HIS A 449 -36.20 25.34 9.90
CA HIS A 449 -37.19 24.25 9.83
C HIS A 449 -37.09 23.20 10.96
N LEU A 450 -35.89 22.80 11.39
CA LEU A 450 -35.70 21.79 12.45
C LEU A 450 -35.57 22.40 13.85
N LYS A 451 -35.31 23.72 13.95
CA LYS A 451 -35.17 24.46 15.21
C LYS A 451 -34.18 23.76 16.16
N TYR A 452 -34.56 23.48 17.41
CA TYR A 452 -33.71 22.77 18.37
C TYR A 452 -33.34 21.32 17.95
N GLY A 453 -34.09 20.73 17.01
CA GLY A 453 -33.89 19.37 16.51
C GLY A 453 -32.54 19.16 15.80
N ILE A 454 -31.91 20.20 15.27
CA ILE A 454 -30.58 20.08 14.64
C ILE A 454 -29.50 19.66 15.65
N PHE A 455 -29.60 20.09 16.91
CA PHE A 455 -28.68 19.72 17.99
C PHE A 455 -28.90 18.25 18.43
N LEU A 456 -30.14 17.74 18.36
CA LEU A 456 -30.44 16.31 18.56
C LEU A 456 -29.90 15.45 17.40
N LEU A 457 -29.95 15.95 16.16
CA LEU A 457 -29.33 15.29 15.01
C LEU A 457 -27.80 15.21 15.18
N PHE A 458 -27.14 16.30 15.59
CA PHE A 458 -25.72 16.26 15.92
C PHE A 458 -25.43 15.30 17.09
N ALA A 459 -26.22 15.26 18.16
CA ALA A 459 -26.05 14.29 19.24
C ALA A 459 -26.13 12.83 18.74
N ALA A 460 -27.09 12.51 17.86
CA ALA A 460 -27.22 11.19 17.24
C ALA A 460 -26.03 10.83 16.33
N LEU A 461 -25.51 11.80 15.58
CA LEU A 461 -24.29 11.63 14.77
C LEU A 461 -23.04 11.45 15.64
N ILE A 462 -22.95 12.14 16.79
CA ILE A 462 -21.84 11.98 17.75
C ILE A 462 -21.86 10.58 18.40
N ILE A 463 -23.05 10.04 18.71
CA ILE A 463 -23.21 8.64 19.13
C ILE A 463 -22.69 7.69 18.05
N LEU A 464 -23.09 7.89 16.79
CA LEU A 464 -22.69 7.04 15.66
C LEU A 464 -21.16 7.04 15.44
N MET A 465 -20.52 8.21 15.44
CA MET A 465 -19.06 8.32 15.27
C MET A 465 -18.29 7.78 16.48
N SER A 466 -18.81 7.96 17.70
CA SER A 466 -18.21 7.39 18.92
C SER A 466 -18.28 5.85 18.90
N CYS A 467 -19.39 5.27 18.47
CA CYS A 467 -19.50 3.84 18.20
C CYS A 467 -18.53 3.38 17.09
N PHE A 468 -18.35 4.15 16.02
CA PHE A 468 -17.38 3.82 14.97
C PHE A 468 -15.95 3.79 15.51
N VAL A 469 -15.53 4.82 16.26
CA VAL A 469 -14.22 4.85 16.92
C VAL A 469 -14.05 3.70 17.90
N PHE A 470 -15.10 3.33 18.64
CA PHE A 470 -15.05 2.19 19.55
C PHE A 470 -14.82 0.86 18.80
N PHE A 471 -15.49 0.61 17.68
CA PHE A 471 -15.43 -0.69 16.99
C PHE A 471 -14.34 -0.82 15.91
N PHE A 472 -13.91 0.28 15.28
CA PHE A 472 -13.09 0.24 14.05
C PHE A 472 -11.74 0.94 14.13
N LEU A 473 -11.56 1.96 14.98
CA LEU A 473 -10.27 2.64 15.15
C LEU A 473 -9.40 1.87 16.16
N PRO A 474 -8.24 1.30 15.76
CA PRO A 474 -7.23 0.85 16.71
C PRO A 474 -6.43 2.04 17.26
N GLU A 475 -5.80 1.89 18.42
CA GLU A 475 -4.94 2.93 19.00
C GLU A 475 -3.62 3.06 18.21
N THR A 476 -3.29 4.27 17.74
CA THR A 476 -2.12 4.58 16.91
C THR A 476 -0.94 5.17 17.69
N LYS A 477 -1.14 5.58 18.95
CA LYS A 477 -0.10 6.16 19.83
C LYS A 477 1.23 5.40 19.74
N GLN A 478 2.29 6.15 19.42
CA GLN A 478 3.69 5.70 19.44
C GLN A 478 4.02 4.52 18.50
N VAL A 479 3.17 4.23 17.51
CA VAL A 479 3.46 3.25 16.45
C VAL A 479 4.19 3.95 15.28
N PRO A 480 5.34 3.44 14.79
CA PRO A 480 5.95 3.95 13.54
C PRO A 480 4.96 3.83 12.37
N ILE A 481 4.94 4.81 11.45
CA ILE A 481 3.96 4.83 10.35
C ILE A 481 4.14 3.61 9.44
N GLU A 482 5.39 3.17 9.34
CA GLU A 482 5.91 2.02 8.63
C GLU A 482 5.28 0.71 9.15
N GLU A 483 4.81 0.67 10.40
CA GLU A 483 4.29 -0.53 11.07
C GLU A 483 2.76 -0.56 11.25
N ILE A 484 2.04 0.50 10.87
CA ILE A 484 0.58 0.61 11.05
C ILE A 484 -0.21 -0.49 10.32
N TYR A 485 0.35 -1.12 9.28
CA TYR A 485 -0.27 -2.30 8.65
C TYR A 485 -0.39 -3.47 9.63
N LEU A 486 0.57 -3.67 10.55
CA LEU A 486 0.55 -4.72 11.57
C LEU A 486 -0.58 -4.51 12.58
N LEU A 487 -0.91 -3.25 12.88
CA LEU A 487 -2.02 -2.86 13.75
C LEU A 487 -3.37 -3.33 13.15
N PHE A 488 -3.55 -3.12 11.85
CA PHE A 488 -4.73 -3.58 11.12
C PHE A 488 -4.77 -5.11 10.91
N GLU A 489 -3.63 -5.78 10.76
CA GLU A 489 -3.57 -7.26 10.74
C GLU A 489 -3.86 -7.89 12.11
N LYS A 490 -3.61 -7.18 13.21
CA LYS A 490 -4.00 -7.60 14.57
C LYS A 490 -5.49 -7.33 14.85
N HIS A 491 -6.07 -6.26 14.32
CA HIS A 491 -7.45 -5.84 14.59
C HIS A 491 -8.52 -6.87 14.17
N TRP A 492 -9.53 -7.09 15.03
CA TRP A 492 -10.53 -8.16 14.89
C TRP A 492 -11.34 -8.12 13.58
N PHE A 493 -11.60 -6.91 13.08
CA PHE A 493 -12.36 -6.66 11.85
C PHE A 493 -11.43 -6.59 10.62
N TRP A 494 -10.45 -5.69 10.64
CA TRP A 494 -9.63 -5.36 9.47
C TRP A 494 -8.79 -6.55 8.97
N LYS A 495 -8.33 -7.42 9.88
CA LYS A 495 -7.69 -8.70 9.56
C LYS A 495 -8.51 -9.57 8.59
N ARG A 496 -9.84 -9.48 8.61
CA ARG A 496 -10.71 -10.24 7.68
C ARG A 496 -10.70 -9.60 6.29
N VAL A 497 -10.93 -8.27 6.23
CA VAL A 497 -10.90 -7.47 4.99
C VAL A 497 -9.57 -7.62 4.24
N LEU A 498 -8.46 -7.57 4.96
CA LEU A 498 -7.11 -7.73 4.41
C LEU A 498 -6.84 -9.16 3.92
N ARG A 499 -7.25 -10.20 4.67
CA ARG A 499 -7.01 -11.60 4.28
C ARG A 499 -7.88 -12.06 3.11
N GLU A 500 -9.13 -11.62 3.03
CA GLU A 500 -10.03 -11.93 1.90
C GLU A 500 -9.56 -11.31 0.58
N GLY A 501 -8.70 -10.27 0.62
CA GLY A 501 -8.03 -9.74 -0.57
C GLY A 501 -7.09 -10.71 -1.27
N ASN A 502 -6.42 -11.62 -0.54
CA ASN A 502 -5.44 -12.56 -1.10
C ASN A 502 -6.07 -13.75 -1.86
N HIS A 503 -7.40 -13.86 -1.91
CA HIS A 503 -8.13 -14.90 -2.66
C HIS A 503 -8.93 -14.37 -3.87
N GLY A 504 -8.93 -13.05 -4.12
CA GLY A 504 -9.86 -12.40 -5.05
C GLY A 504 -9.39 -12.23 -6.50
N SER A 505 -9.05 -13.31 -7.21
CA SER A 505 -8.99 -13.35 -8.68
C SER A 505 -8.96 -14.79 -9.18
N GLY A 506 -10.06 -15.53 -8.99
CA GLY A 506 -10.20 -16.91 -9.44
C GLY A 506 -11.40 -17.64 -8.83
N SER A 507 -12.30 -18.09 -9.70
CA SER A 507 -13.51 -18.91 -9.44
C SER A 507 -14.67 -18.27 -8.65
N ASN A 508 -15.88 -18.55 -9.13
CA ASN A 508 -17.16 -18.15 -8.54
C ASN A 508 -17.60 -19.06 -7.38
N THR A 509 -18.59 -18.58 -6.62
CA THR A 509 -19.65 -19.33 -5.91
C THR A 509 -19.42 -20.82 -5.58
N SER A 510 -19.18 -21.13 -4.31
CA SER A 510 -19.70 -22.36 -3.71
C SER A 510 -19.87 -22.26 -2.18
N PHE A 511 -21.09 -22.54 -1.74
CA PHE A 511 -21.68 -22.72 -0.40
C PHE A 511 -20.82 -22.77 0.88
N LEU A 512 -21.40 -22.17 1.93
CA LEU A 512 -21.05 -22.35 3.34
C LEU A 512 -21.22 -23.82 3.78
N THR A 513 -20.19 -24.40 4.39
CA THR A 513 -20.32 -25.55 5.30
C THR A 513 -19.65 -25.23 6.63
N PHE A 514 -20.47 -24.85 7.62
CA PHE A 514 -20.03 -24.53 8.97
C PHE A 514 -19.87 -25.84 9.78
N SER A 515 -18.64 -26.25 10.08
CA SER A 515 -18.39 -27.37 10.99
C SER A 515 -18.06 -26.84 12.38
N VAL A 516 -19.03 -26.95 13.30
CA VAL A 516 -18.86 -26.56 14.71
C VAL A 516 -18.08 -27.64 15.45
N MET A 517 -17.02 -27.25 16.17
CA MET A 517 -16.44 -28.06 17.24
C MET A 517 -16.37 -27.24 18.53
N THR A 518 -17.39 -27.37 19.35
CA THR A 518 -17.36 -26.97 20.77
C THR A 518 -16.38 -27.87 21.54
N LYS A 519 -15.67 -27.33 22.53
CA LYS A 519 -14.80 -28.12 23.41
C LYS A 519 -15.12 -27.85 24.89
N ARG A 520 -15.61 -28.90 25.55
CA ARG A 520 -15.96 -29.03 26.99
C ARG A 520 -15.15 -28.16 27.96
N ARG A 521 -15.85 -27.54 28.92
CA ARG A 521 -15.52 -27.69 30.36
C ARG A 521 -16.30 -28.91 30.92
N ARG A 522 -15.88 -29.42 32.08
CA ARG A 522 -16.45 -30.60 32.77
C ARG A 522 -16.90 -30.21 34.18
N SER A 523 -18.18 -30.39 34.49
CA SER A 523 -18.76 -30.57 35.83
C SER A 523 -20.30 -30.63 35.70
N PHE A 524 -21.09 -31.37 36.49
CA PHE A 524 -20.88 -32.64 37.21
C PHE A 524 -22.28 -33.09 37.72
N ILE A 525 -22.79 -34.30 37.42
CA ILE A 525 -23.95 -34.98 38.07
C ILE A 525 -25.33 -34.24 38.01
N SER A 526 -26.53 -34.85 37.93
CA SER A 526 -26.98 -36.17 37.42
C SER A 526 -28.52 -36.13 37.19
N ASN A 527 -29.09 -37.23 36.70
CA ASN A 527 -30.49 -37.69 36.75
C ASN A 527 -31.57 -37.07 35.81
N SER A 528 -32.20 -38.02 35.10
CA SER A 528 -33.62 -38.16 34.70
C SER A 528 -34.62 -37.00 34.86
N GLY A 529 -35.58 -36.82 33.95
CA GLY A 529 -35.88 -37.60 32.73
C GLY A 529 -37.36 -37.49 32.30
N ASN A 530 -37.70 -38.03 31.13
CA ASN A 530 -39.03 -38.04 30.49
C ASN A 530 -39.56 -36.64 30.06
N ASN A 531 -40.32 -36.45 28.98
CA ASN A 531 -40.65 -37.33 27.83
C ASN A 531 -41.20 -36.49 26.65
N VAL A 532 -41.21 -37.07 25.42
CA VAL A 532 -42.29 -36.90 24.39
C VAL A 532 -42.52 -35.49 23.75
N VAL A 533 -42.72 -35.28 22.43
CA VAL A 533 -42.56 -36.11 21.20
C VAL A 533 -42.77 -35.25 19.92
N ILE A 534 -42.06 -35.55 18.80
CA ILE A 534 -42.45 -35.39 17.34
C ILE A 534 -42.85 -33.96 16.82
N CYS A 535 -42.77 -33.54 15.54
CA CYS A 535 -42.37 -34.08 14.21
C CYS A 535 -41.41 -33.06 13.54
N SER A 536 -40.25 -33.42 13.00
CA SER A 536 -39.98 -33.96 11.63
C SER A 536 -40.09 -32.96 10.47
N SER A 537 -39.08 -32.97 9.58
CA SER A 537 -39.08 -32.26 8.28
C SER A 537 -38.14 -32.93 7.27
N LYS A 538 -38.68 -33.37 6.13
CA LYS A 538 -38.06 -33.89 4.89
C LYS A 538 -39.17 -33.92 3.81
N ALA A 539 -38.99 -33.95 2.48
CA ALA A 539 -37.96 -33.56 1.49
C ALA A 539 -38.58 -33.88 0.08
N ILE A 540 -38.05 -33.60 -1.13
CA ILE A 540 -36.82 -32.97 -1.64
C ILE A 540 -37.04 -32.55 -3.13
N LEU A 541 -36.28 -31.56 -3.66
CA LEU A 541 -36.08 -31.18 -5.10
C LEU A 541 -37.29 -31.03 -6.08
N TYR A 542 -37.25 -29.97 -6.90
CA TYR A 542 -36.86 -30.09 -8.33
C TYR A 542 -36.22 -28.78 -8.83
N SER A 543 -35.84 -28.68 -10.11
CA SER A 543 -34.79 -27.75 -10.59
C SER A 543 -34.96 -27.26 -12.05
N ALA A 544 -34.33 -26.12 -12.33
CA ALA A 544 -33.86 -25.57 -13.63
C ALA A 544 -34.78 -24.63 -14.45
N ALA A 545 -34.10 -23.62 -15.04
CA ALA A 545 -34.42 -22.75 -16.19
C ALA A 545 -35.73 -21.94 -16.24
N PHE A 546 -35.62 -20.61 -16.43
CA PHE A 546 -36.03 -19.95 -17.68
C PHE A 546 -35.40 -18.54 -17.84
N ASP A 547 -35.78 -17.82 -18.92
CA ASP A 547 -34.97 -16.82 -19.62
C ASP A 547 -35.25 -15.33 -19.27
N GLN A 548 -34.37 -14.43 -19.72
CA GLN A 548 -34.25 -13.02 -19.34
C GLN A 548 -35.29 -12.06 -19.99
N HIS A 549 -36.34 -12.58 -20.63
CA HIS A 549 -37.16 -11.81 -21.58
C HIS A 549 -38.50 -11.24 -21.05
N TYR A 550 -38.91 -11.57 -19.82
CA TYR A 550 -40.28 -11.28 -19.33
C TYR A 550 -40.48 -9.99 -18.52
N ALA A 551 -39.40 -9.28 -18.15
CA ALA A 551 -39.49 -8.12 -17.26
C ALA A 551 -40.11 -6.85 -17.89
N LEU A 552 -40.20 -6.78 -19.22
CA LEU A 552 -40.63 -5.59 -19.97
C LEU A 552 -42.13 -5.58 -20.36
N GLN A 553 -42.83 -6.72 -20.31
CA GLN A 553 -44.26 -6.79 -20.67
C GLN A 553 -45.22 -6.57 -19.48
N LEU A 554 -44.72 -6.61 -18.23
CA LEU A 554 -45.57 -6.47 -17.04
C LEU A 554 -45.82 -4.99 -16.67
N THR A 555 -44.83 -4.11 -16.91
CA THR A 555 -44.98 -2.65 -16.76
C THR A 555 -45.95 -2.06 -17.77
N GLU A 556 -45.95 -2.52 -19.02
CA GLU A 556 -46.84 -1.98 -20.06
C GLU A 556 -48.32 -2.34 -19.84
N LYS A 557 -48.61 -3.47 -19.18
CA LYS A 557 -49.99 -3.90 -18.86
C LYS A 557 -50.61 -3.21 -17.65
N LEU A 558 -49.81 -2.63 -16.75
CA LEU A 558 -50.30 -1.91 -15.57
C LEU A 558 -50.54 -0.41 -15.82
N LEU A 559 -50.07 0.13 -16.95
CA LEU A 559 -50.18 1.55 -17.32
C LEU A 559 -51.37 1.89 -18.24
N LYS A 560 -52.21 0.91 -18.63
CA LYS A 560 -53.24 1.08 -19.67
C LYS A 560 -54.71 1.09 -19.22
N ASN A 561 -55.00 0.84 -17.93
CA ASN A 561 -56.37 0.85 -17.39
C ASN A 561 -56.50 1.81 -16.20
N GLY A 562 -57.18 2.95 -16.38
CA GLY A 562 -57.53 3.87 -15.29
C GLY A 562 -59.04 4.13 -15.24
N MET A 563 -59.66 4.03 -14.05
CA MET A 563 -61.03 4.53 -13.80
C MET A 563 -61.39 4.62 -12.30
N ALA A 564 -62.28 5.58 -11.99
CA ALA A 564 -63.27 5.57 -10.88
C ALA A 564 -62.83 5.60 -9.39
N LEU A 565 -62.36 6.77 -8.93
CA LEU A 565 -62.91 7.56 -7.79
C LEU A 565 -64.06 6.95 -6.92
N ARG A 566 -63.84 6.76 -5.59
CA ARG A 566 -64.58 7.38 -4.43
C ARG A 566 -64.58 6.59 -3.10
N LYS A 567 -64.46 7.32 -1.97
CA LYS A 567 -64.82 6.97 -0.56
C LYS A 567 -64.07 5.77 0.10
N CYS A 568 -63.70 5.73 1.38
CA CYS A 568 -64.12 6.47 2.60
C CYS A 568 -62.94 6.83 3.53
N SER A 569 -63.15 7.79 4.43
CA SER A 569 -62.29 8.09 5.60
C SER A 569 -62.57 7.13 6.78
N LEU A 570 -61.66 7.04 7.78
CA LEU A 570 -61.93 7.20 9.24
C LEU A 570 -60.80 6.69 10.19
N ILE A 571 -60.36 7.58 11.11
CA ILE A 571 -59.79 7.43 12.49
C ILE A 571 -58.71 6.36 12.83
N PHE A 572 -57.53 6.82 13.30
CA PHE A 572 -56.95 6.67 14.67
C PHE A 572 -55.43 7.03 14.69
N PRO A 573 -54.80 7.38 15.85
CA PRO A 573 -53.85 8.50 15.90
C PRO A 573 -52.46 8.15 16.49
N PHE A 574 -51.54 9.12 16.45
CA PHE A 574 -50.33 9.11 17.28
C PHE A 574 -50.61 9.75 18.65
N PRO A 575 -50.33 9.06 19.78
CA PRO A 575 -50.38 9.69 21.09
C PRO A 575 -49.08 10.43 21.40
N CYS A 576 -49.18 11.70 21.82
CA CYS A 576 -48.08 12.38 22.51
C CYS A 576 -47.83 11.70 23.86
N PHE A 577 -46.56 11.43 24.20
CA PHE A 577 -46.19 10.99 25.55
C PHE A 577 -45.45 12.10 26.29
N GLY A 578 -46.01 12.52 27.43
CA GLY A 578 -45.50 13.62 28.25
C GLY A 578 -44.42 13.22 29.25
N VAL A 579 -43.79 14.23 29.85
CA VAL A 579 -42.69 14.06 30.81
C VAL A 579 -43.20 13.59 32.18
N LYS A 580 -43.18 12.28 32.44
CA LYS A 580 -43.05 11.65 33.77
C LYS A 580 -42.87 10.12 33.61
N GLY A 581 -41.75 9.57 34.09
CA GLY A 581 -41.53 8.11 34.14
C GLY A 581 -40.11 7.60 33.79
N PHE A 582 -39.23 8.44 33.24
CA PHE A 582 -37.95 8.00 32.65
C PHE A 582 -36.82 7.62 33.65
N LEU A 583 -37.16 7.19 34.87
CA LEU A 583 -36.19 6.95 35.96
C LEU A 583 -36.24 5.54 36.58
N HIS A 584 -36.99 4.59 36.00
CA HIS A 584 -37.09 3.21 36.52
C HIS A 584 -36.74 2.10 35.51
N GLU A 585 -36.54 2.43 34.22
CA GLU A 585 -36.21 1.45 33.14
C GLU A 585 -34.69 1.28 32.90
N VAL A 586 -33.84 2.14 33.46
CA VAL A 586 -32.38 2.12 33.22
C VAL A 586 -31.68 0.90 33.89
N GLY A 587 -32.39 0.17 34.76
CA GLY A 587 -31.81 -0.90 35.59
C GLY A 587 -31.50 -2.24 34.90
N ILE A 588 -32.03 -2.53 33.69
CA ILE A 588 -32.04 -3.90 33.13
C ILE A 588 -31.50 -3.99 31.69
N TYR A 589 -30.28 -3.50 31.44
CA TYR A 589 -29.60 -3.64 30.13
C TYR A 589 -28.20 -4.29 30.16
N VAL A 590 -27.91 -5.12 31.17
CA VAL A 590 -26.61 -5.82 31.33
C VAL A 590 -26.61 -7.28 30.83
N VAL A 591 -27.79 -7.92 30.64
CA VAL A 591 -27.87 -9.39 30.45
C VAL A 591 -28.24 -9.83 29.02
N ALA A 592 -28.87 -8.97 28.20
CA ALA A 592 -29.47 -9.36 26.91
C ALA A 592 -28.48 -9.55 25.72
N MET A 593 -27.24 -9.98 25.97
CA MET A 593 -26.19 -10.06 24.93
C MET A 593 -25.95 -11.48 24.38
N LYS A 594 -26.94 -12.08 23.69
CA LYS A 594 -26.77 -13.32 22.91
C LYS A 594 -27.66 -13.37 21.67
N LEU A 595 -27.09 -13.84 20.55
CA LEU A 595 -27.75 -14.25 19.29
C LEU A 595 -28.44 -13.18 18.42
N ARG A 596 -27.68 -12.54 17.51
CA ARG A 596 -27.98 -12.48 16.04
C ARG A 596 -26.88 -11.72 15.26
N HIS A 597 -25.81 -12.42 14.87
CA HIS A 597 -24.58 -11.80 14.35
C HIS A 597 -24.42 -11.70 12.81
N VAL A 598 -25.51 -11.87 12.04
CA VAL A 598 -25.43 -11.98 10.56
C VAL A 598 -26.01 -10.76 9.83
N ALA A 599 -27.18 -10.23 10.23
CA ALA A 599 -27.85 -9.13 9.52
C ALA A 599 -27.04 -7.82 9.50
N ILE A 600 -26.60 -7.37 10.69
CA ILE A 600 -25.75 -6.18 10.92
C ILE A 600 -24.52 -6.11 9.98
N ARG A 601 -24.05 -7.28 9.52
CA ARG A 601 -22.81 -7.44 8.75
C ARG A 601 -22.91 -7.01 7.28
N ARG A 602 -24.11 -6.82 6.74
CA ARG A 602 -24.34 -6.05 5.49
C ARG A 602 -24.88 -4.66 5.81
N SER A 603 -25.81 -4.55 6.76
CA SER A 603 -26.52 -3.31 7.11
C SER A 603 -25.66 -2.16 7.65
N LEU A 604 -24.37 -2.36 7.96
CA LEU A 604 -23.46 -1.25 8.34
C LEU A 604 -22.69 -0.63 7.16
N ILE A 605 -22.27 -1.43 6.16
CA ILE A 605 -21.66 -0.88 4.95
C ILE A 605 -22.75 -0.34 4.03
N VAL A 606 -23.85 -1.10 3.88
CA VAL A 606 -25.09 -0.58 3.32
C VAL A 606 -25.60 0.58 4.18
N GLY A 607 -25.46 0.54 5.51
CA GLY A 607 -25.89 1.62 6.41
C GLY A 607 -25.18 2.95 6.18
N VAL A 608 -23.86 2.98 6.01
CA VAL A 608 -23.16 4.23 5.65
C VAL A 608 -23.57 4.71 4.26
N PHE A 609 -23.70 3.81 3.28
CA PHE A 609 -24.20 4.17 1.94
C PHE A 609 -25.66 4.64 1.95
N VAL A 610 -26.51 4.07 2.82
CA VAL A 610 -27.92 4.42 3.00
C VAL A 610 -28.09 5.65 3.85
N VAL A 611 -27.17 5.98 4.77
CA VAL A 611 -27.17 7.31 5.42
C VAL A 611 -26.72 8.38 4.42
N VAL A 612 -25.70 8.12 3.58
CA VAL A 612 -25.34 9.06 2.50
C VAL A 612 -26.48 9.19 1.48
N ILE A 613 -27.10 8.09 1.06
CA ILE A 613 -28.25 8.12 0.15
C ILE A 613 -29.47 8.76 0.82
N LEU A 614 -29.80 8.49 2.09
CA LEU A 614 -30.92 9.14 2.78
C LEU A 614 -30.66 10.62 3.07
N VAL A 615 -29.42 11.05 3.28
CA VAL A 615 -29.10 12.48 3.36
C VAL A 615 -29.27 13.13 1.99
N ILE A 616 -28.70 12.55 0.92
CA ILE A 616 -28.90 13.01 -0.46
C ILE A 616 -30.39 13.01 -0.82
N GLN A 617 -31.14 11.98 -0.42
CA GLN A 617 -32.53 11.76 -0.80
C GLN A 617 -33.51 12.54 0.07
N CYS A 618 -33.17 12.86 1.34
CA CYS A 618 -33.86 13.90 2.10
C CYS A 618 -33.62 15.27 1.46
N CYS A 619 -32.38 15.63 1.12
CA CYS A 619 -32.09 16.87 0.38
C CYS A 619 -32.84 16.90 -0.97
N TRP A 620 -32.95 15.76 -1.66
CA TRP A 620 -33.69 15.63 -2.92
C TRP A 620 -35.20 15.73 -2.75
N THR A 621 -35.79 15.12 -1.70
CA THR A 621 -37.23 15.29 -1.41
C THR A 621 -37.54 16.70 -0.94
N THR A 622 -36.69 17.33 -0.12
CA THR A 622 -36.87 18.73 0.27
C THR A 622 -36.72 19.67 -0.93
N TYR A 623 -35.80 19.38 -1.86
CA TYR A 623 -35.67 20.11 -3.12
C TYR A 623 -36.93 19.98 -4.01
N TYR A 624 -37.53 18.78 -4.10
CA TYR A 624 -38.80 18.61 -4.80
C TYR A 624 -39.99 19.25 -4.06
N SER A 625 -40.05 19.18 -2.73
CA SER A 625 -41.07 19.89 -1.93
C SER A 625 -40.94 21.41 -1.97
N LEU A 626 -39.77 21.95 -2.33
CA LEU A 626 -39.57 23.37 -2.64
C LEU A 626 -40.03 23.72 -4.07
N LEU A 627 -39.95 22.79 -5.03
CA LEU A 627 -40.44 23.00 -6.39
C LEU A 627 -41.97 22.89 -6.51
N ASP A 628 -42.62 22.05 -5.69
CA ASP A 628 -44.10 22.01 -5.58
C ASP A 628 -44.69 23.22 -4.81
N ALA A 629 -43.86 24.08 -4.21
CA ALA A 629 -44.32 25.20 -3.38
C ALA A 629 -44.75 26.45 -4.18
N ASP A 630 -44.13 26.71 -5.34
CA ASP A 630 -44.51 27.81 -6.25
C ASP A 630 -45.71 27.43 -7.17
N GLY A 631 -46.58 26.54 -6.67
CA GLY A 631 -47.63 25.82 -7.39
C GLY A 631 -49.02 26.46 -7.42
N SER A 632 -49.12 27.78 -7.58
CA SER A 632 -50.35 28.58 -7.79
C SER A 632 -51.41 28.67 -6.67
N SER A 633 -51.97 29.87 -6.53
CA SER A 633 -53.31 30.10 -5.97
C SER A 633 -53.94 31.34 -6.61
N GLU A 634 -54.18 31.27 -7.93
CA GLU A 634 -55.08 32.22 -8.59
C GLU A 634 -56.51 32.06 -8.01
N ALA A 635 -57.08 33.16 -7.51
CA ALA A 635 -58.47 33.23 -7.09
C ALA A 635 -59.21 34.27 -7.93
N PHE A 636 -60.10 33.81 -8.81
CA PHE A 636 -60.98 34.71 -9.57
C PHE A 636 -61.97 35.43 -8.63
N PRO A 637 -62.29 36.71 -8.91
CA PRO A 637 -63.11 37.52 -8.00
C PRO A 637 -64.60 37.19 -8.08
N ALA A 638 -65.30 37.42 -6.97
CA ALA A 638 -66.76 37.58 -6.92
C ALA A 638 -67.13 39.08 -6.92
N GLU A 639 -68.41 39.37 -7.21
CA GLU A 639 -68.85 40.67 -7.72
C GLU A 639 -69.37 41.66 -6.65
N VAL A 640 -69.41 42.95 -7.01
CA VAL A 640 -70.18 44.06 -6.40
C VAL A 640 -69.80 44.55 -4.98
N SER A 641 -69.23 45.77 -4.92
CA SER A 641 -69.86 46.93 -4.26
C SER A 641 -69.22 48.25 -4.72
N ILE A 642 -69.96 49.37 -4.70
CA ILE A 642 -69.56 50.66 -5.31
C ILE A 642 -69.51 51.78 -4.27
N SER A 643 -68.33 52.37 -4.06
CA SER A 643 -68.07 53.77 -3.61
C SER A 643 -66.54 54.00 -3.52
N GLY A 644 -65.94 55.14 -3.84
CA GLY A 644 -66.46 56.38 -4.46
C GLY A 644 -65.59 57.59 -4.07
N ASN A 645 -65.08 58.37 -5.06
CA ASN A 645 -64.24 59.59 -4.90
C ASN A 645 -62.84 59.30 -4.25
N SER A 646 -61.77 60.13 -4.21
CA SER A 646 -61.30 61.36 -4.92
C SER A 646 -59.85 61.65 -4.42
N GLU A 647 -58.85 62.25 -5.11
CA GLU A 647 -58.63 62.65 -6.53
C GLU A 647 -57.14 63.08 -6.76
N ILE A 648 -56.80 63.50 -7.99
CA ILE A 648 -55.77 64.48 -8.50
C ILE A 648 -54.68 64.96 -7.49
N VAL A 649 -53.35 64.89 -7.75
CA VAL A 649 -52.47 65.69 -8.68
C VAL A 649 -51.18 64.88 -9.00
N GLY A 650 -50.47 64.97 -10.15
CA GLY A 650 -50.71 65.71 -11.41
C GLY A 650 -49.53 66.57 -11.92
N VAL A 651 -48.53 66.00 -12.62
CA VAL A 651 -47.50 66.74 -13.43
C VAL A 651 -47.18 65.96 -14.72
N TYR A 652 -46.94 66.65 -15.86
CA TYR A 652 -46.92 66.04 -17.20
C TYR A 652 -45.96 66.74 -18.20
N ARG A 653 -45.22 65.95 -19.02
CA ARG A 653 -44.60 66.25 -20.35
C ARG A 653 -43.79 64.99 -20.77
N SER A 654 -43.89 64.34 -21.95
CA SER A 654 -44.17 64.75 -23.36
C SER A 654 -43.04 65.58 -23.97
N THR A 655 -42.46 65.30 -25.15
CA THR A 655 -42.81 64.42 -26.31
C THR A 655 -41.71 63.35 -26.58
N GLY A 656 -41.79 62.32 -27.45
CA GLY A 656 -42.65 62.02 -28.63
C GLY A 656 -41.90 62.38 -29.94
N ASN A 657 -41.75 61.54 -30.99
CA ASN A 657 -42.23 60.17 -31.29
C ASN A 657 -41.03 59.20 -31.58
N ASN A 658 -40.94 58.14 -32.42
CA ASN A 658 -41.65 57.49 -33.56
C ASN A 658 -41.36 55.94 -33.48
N VAL A 659 -42.04 54.93 -34.07
CA VAL A 659 -42.70 54.67 -35.39
C VAL A 659 -41.67 54.33 -36.51
N MET A 660 -41.69 53.21 -37.27
CA MET A 660 -42.41 51.89 -37.35
C MET A 660 -41.53 50.93 -38.25
N VAL A 661 -41.75 49.63 -38.58
CA VAL A 661 -42.86 48.63 -38.50
C VAL A 661 -42.35 47.15 -38.57
N ASN A 662 -43.22 46.16 -38.24
CA ASN A 662 -43.46 44.75 -38.75
C ASN A 662 -42.41 44.01 -39.66
N VAL A 663 -42.23 42.66 -39.69
CA VAL A 663 -43.19 41.51 -39.69
C VAL A 663 -42.56 40.19 -39.12
N THR A 664 -43.40 39.25 -38.66
CA THR A 664 -43.10 37.88 -38.18
C THR A 664 -42.75 36.84 -39.27
N PHE A 665 -41.95 35.79 -38.94
CA PHE A 665 -42.42 34.37 -38.88
C PHE A 665 -41.31 33.42 -38.37
N ALA A 666 -41.58 32.10 -38.31
CA ALA A 666 -40.82 31.14 -37.49
C ALA A 666 -40.40 29.84 -38.21
N SER A 667 -39.60 29.04 -37.50
CA SER A 667 -39.36 27.58 -37.62
C SER A 667 -38.24 27.05 -38.56
N HIS A 668 -37.38 26.20 -37.96
CA HIS A 668 -36.68 24.99 -38.48
C HIS A 668 -35.96 25.03 -39.85
N SER A 669 -34.67 24.67 -39.99
CA SER A 669 -34.13 23.30 -39.77
C SER A 669 -32.66 23.16 -40.24
N SER A 670 -32.16 21.91 -40.27
CA SER A 670 -31.01 21.34 -41.02
C SER A 670 -29.57 21.82 -40.76
N GLU A 671 -28.90 20.95 -40.02
CA GLU A 671 -27.51 20.48 -40.07
C GLU A 671 -26.84 20.33 -41.47
N TYR A 672 -25.52 20.13 -41.45
CA TYR A 672 -24.58 19.63 -42.50
C TYR A 672 -23.98 20.59 -43.58
N ALA A 673 -22.64 20.56 -43.59
CA ALA A 673 -21.66 21.33 -44.37
C ALA A 673 -21.51 20.93 -45.86
N SER A 674 -20.89 21.82 -46.68
CA SER A 674 -19.59 21.57 -47.38
C SER A 674 -19.14 22.73 -48.31
N GLU A 675 -17.87 22.68 -48.73
CA GLU A 675 -17.20 23.28 -49.93
C GLU A 675 -16.95 24.81 -50.09
N LYS A 676 -15.67 25.13 -50.40
CA LYS A 676 -15.14 26.03 -51.47
C LYS A 676 -15.34 27.58 -51.43
N GLU A 677 -14.54 28.44 -52.10
CA GLU A 677 -13.18 28.42 -52.71
C GLU A 677 -12.85 29.85 -53.25
N ALA A 678 -11.56 30.18 -53.52
CA ALA A 678 -11.07 31.38 -54.25
C ALA A 678 -11.32 32.80 -53.61
N ASP A 679 -10.63 33.92 -53.94
CA ASP A 679 -9.28 34.20 -54.49
C ASP A 679 -8.90 35.71 -54.27
N LEU A 680 -7.79 36.18 -54.87
CA LEU A 680 -7.23 37.57 -54.98
C LEU A 680 -6.25 37.98 -53.84
N GLU A 681 -4.94 38.20 -54.06
CA GLU A 681 -4.22 39.28 -54.80
C GLU A 681 -4.19 40.65 -54.05
N SER A 682 -3.20 41.55 -54.09
CA SER A 682 -1.74 41.61 -54.41
C SER A 682 -1.26 43.08 -54.11
N ASP A 683 0.00 43.55 -54.05
CA ASP A 683 1.39 43.05 -54.15
C ASP A 683 2.36 44.14 -53.54
N ARG A 684 3.63 43.80 -53.20
CA ARG A 684 4.80 44.69 -52.85
C ARG A 684 4.71 45.53 -51.54
N GLY A 685 5.82 46.00 -50.92
CA GLY A 685 7.26 45.72 -51.11
C GLY A 685 8.22 46.86 -50.64
N ILE A 686 9.52 46.54 -50.45
CA ILE A 686 10.72 47.44 -50.52
C ILE A 686 11.19 48.25 -49.26
N ASN A 687 12.37 47.85 -48.76
CA ASN A 687 13.57 48.58 -48.24
C ASN A 687 13.63 49.52 -46.99
N SER A 688 14.54 49.12 -46.08
CA SER A 688 15.79 49.82 -45.65
C SER A 688 15.84 50.86 -44.50
N ARG A 689 16.85 50.65 -43.61
CA ARG A 689 17.72 51.64 -42.89
C ARG A 689 17.09 52.59 -41.86
N GLU A 690 17.80 53.14 -40.85
CA GLU A 690 19.06 52.85 -40.11
C GLU A 690 18.95 53.70 -38.79
N GLY A 691 19.72 53.53 -37.70
CA GLY A 691 20.83 52.63 -37.38
C GLY A 691 21.88 53.36 -36.52
N HIS A 692 22.05 53.01 -35.22
CA HIS A 692 23.03 53.65 -34.33
C HIS A 692 23.60 52.72 -33.22
N MET A 693 24.86 52.98 -32.85
CA MET A 693 25.63 52.39 -31.73
C MET A 693 26.53 53.50 -31.15
N PRO A 694 27.02 53.41 -29.91
CA PRO A 694 28.38 52.86 -29.68
C PRO A 694 28.40 51.82 -28.52
N ASN A 695 29.26 50.80 -28.46
CA ASN A 695 30.69 50.62 -28.82
C ASN A 695 31.66 51.02 -27.70
N GLU A 696 32.15 50.02 -26.95
CA GLU A 696 33.43 50.03 -26.21
C GLU A 696 34.05 48.62 -26.34
N SER A 697 35.38 48.45 -26.20
CA SER A 697 36.13 47.47 -27.01
C SER A 697 37.36 46.81 -26.34
N LEU A 698 38.01 45.89 -27.08
CA LEU A 698 39.27 45.14 -26.78
C LEU A 698 39.10 43.95 -25.81
N ASN A 699 39.78 42.80 -25.94
CA ASN A 699 40.60 42.18 -27.01
C ASN A 699 40.44 40.63 -26.85
N VAL A 700 40.18 39.81 -27.88
CA VAL A 700 41.00 39.41 -29.06
C VAL A 700 42.23 38.54 -28.71
N GLY A 701 42.24 37.31 -29.26
CA GLY A 701 43.38 36.39 -29.35
C GLY A 701 43.05 34.95 -28.91
N SER A 702 43.20 33.90 -29.75
CA SER A 702 43.55 33.82 -31.18
C SER A 702 43.27 32.43 -31.77
N HIS A 703 42.71 32.35 -33.00
CA HIS A 703 42.92 31.39 -34.11
C HIS A 703 42.94 29.85 -33.86
N GLU A 704 42.14 29.02 -34.55
CA GLU A 704 42.31 28.47 -35.94
C GLU A 704 43.49 27.48 -36.03
N ASP A 705 43.49 26.38 -36.80
CA ASP A 705 42.90 25.96 -38.11
C ASP A 705 42.67 24.41 -38.12
N ALA A 706 42.23 23.64 -39.14
CA ALA A 706 41.47 23.76 -40.41
C ALA A 706 41.06 22.28 -40.76
N ILE A 707 39.85 21.90 -41.18
CA ILE A 707 39.11 22.13 -42.46
C ILE A 707 39.60 21.29 -43.68
N ASN A 708 38.62 20.67 -44.35
CA ASN A 708 38.59 20.04 -45.69
C ASN A 708 39.25 18.67 -45.99
N SER A 709 38.40 17.70 -46.40
CA SER A 709 38.36 17.27 -47.81
C SER A 709 37.00 16.67 -48.24
N PHE A 710 36.39 17.28 -49.27
CA PHE A 710 35.38 16.71 -50.17
C PHE A 710 36.11 15.85 -51.26
N THR A 711 35.56 14.96 -52.09
CA THR A 711 34.20 14.74 -52.66
C THR A 711 34.07 13.32 -53.29
N GLN A 712 32.89 13.00 -53.86
CA GLN A 712 32.56 11.92 -54.84
C GLN A 712 32.17 10.52 -54.27
N ARG A 713 31.18 9.79 -54.81
CA ARG A 713 30.15 10.11 -55.85
C ARG A 713 28.89 9.20 -55.77
N ASN A 714 27.72 9.78 -56.03
CA ASN A 714 26.46 9.24 -56.62
C ASN A 714 25.63 8.08 -55.97
N GLY A 715 24.30 8.15 -56.19
CA GLY A 715 23.24 7.18 -55.78
C GLY A 715 22.37 7.71 -54.62
N GLU A 716 21.25 8.41 -54.83
CA GLU A 716 19.90 7.91 -55.20
C GLU A 716 19.32 6.85 -54.21
N MET A 717 18.10 6.97 -53.67
CA MET A 717 17.08 8.06 -53.64
C MET A 717 16.12 7.82 -52.43
N ASP A 718 15.25 8.77 -52.10
CA ASP A 718 14.18 8.67 -51.06
C ASP A 718 13.14 7.52 -51.32
N ASN A 719 12.18 7.16 -50.45
CA ASN A 719 11.50 7.92 -49.38
C ASN A 719 10.83 7.03 -48.29
N LYS A 720 9.93 7.63 -47.49
CA LYS A 720 9.38 7.17 -46.20
C LYS A 720 8.11 6.27 -46.26
N HIS A 721 7.84 5.68 -45.09
CA HIS A 721 6.53 5.40 -44.45
C HIS A 721 5.75 4.08 -44.73
N ASN A 722 5.93 3.11 -43.81
CA ASN A 722 5.01 2.75 -42.70
C ASN A 722 3.60 2.14 -42.99
N ILE A 723 3.18 1.22 -42.07
CA ILE A 723 1.80 0.75 -41.73
C ILE A 723 1.24 -0.59 -42.34
N GLN A 724 0.93 -1.51 -41.40
CA GLN A 724 -0.08 -2.60 -41.34
C GLN A 724 0.02 -3.96 -42.10
N GLN A 725 -0.24 -5.01 -41.29
CA GLN A 725 -1.07 -6.22 -41.49
C GLN A 725 -0.98 -7.06 -42.79
N HIS A 726 -0.77 -8.37 -42.64
CA HIS A 726 -1.91 -9.32 -42.60
C HIS A 726 -1.55 -10.71 -42.02
N ASN A 727 -2.58 -11.51 -41.70
CA ASN A 727 -2.47 -12.97 -41.45
C ASN A 727 -2.38 -13.73 -42.79
N VAL A 728 -1.90 -14.99 -42.79
CA VAL A 728 -2.68 -16.18 -43.22
C VAL A 728 -1.90 -17.51 -43.06
N GLN A 729 -2.66 -18.58 -42.80
CA GLN A 729 -2.27 -20.01 -42.82
C GLN A 729 -1.48 -20.45 -44.07
N PHE A 730 -0.78 -21.58 -43.99
CA PHE A 730 -0.93 -22.64 -45.00
C PHE A 730 -0.61 -24.04 -44.44
N ALA A 731 -0.96 -25.08 -45.20
CA ALA A 731 -0.85 -26.50 -44.83
C ALA A 731 0.11 -27.27 -45.77
N SER A 732 0.27 -28.57 -45.52
CA SER A 732 1.24 -29.47 -46.15
C SER A 732 0.99 -29.78 -47.64
N GLN A 733 2.07 -30.02 -48.40
CA GLN A 733 2.41 -31.33 -49.01
C GLN A 733 3.73 -31.25 -49.82
N GLY A 734 4.34 -32.41 -50.13
CA GLY A 734 5.38 -32.57 -51.17
C GLY A 734 6.72 -33.18 -50.72
N ILE A 735 7.04 -34.38 -51.21
CA ILE A 735 8.38 -35.01 -51.24
C ILE A 735 8.52 -35.73 -52.59
N PRO A 736 9.58 -35.46 -53.37
CA PRO A 736 10.55 -36.50 -53.76
C PRO A 736 12.00 -36.00 -53.58
N SER A 737 13.06 -36.76 -53.21
CA SER A 737 13.42 -38.19 -53.23
C SER A 737 14.30 -38.68 -54.39
N GLU A 738 15.60 -38.34 -54.35
CA GLU A 738 16.75 -39.07 -54.96
C GLU A 738 18.08 -38.35 -54.56
N GLY A 739 19.23 -39.00 -54.31
CA GLY A 739 19.49 -40.41 -54.06
C GLY A 739 20.98 -40.77 -53.82
N ILE A 740 21.27 -41.55 -52.76
CA ILE A 740 22.29 -42.64 -52.68
C ILE A 740 23.79 -42.23 -52.82
N LYS A 741 24.68 -42.50 -51.84
CA LYS A 741 25.27 -43.83 -51.53
C LYS A 741 25.57 -44.08 -50.04
N ILE A 742 25.78 -45.37 -49.73
CA ILE A 742 25.90 -45.97 -48.39
C ILE A 742 27.21 -46.79 -48.32
N VAL A 743 27.84 -46.85 -47.15
CA VAL A 743 28.59 -48.03 -46.67
C VAL A 743 28.23 -48.24 -45.20
N ALA A 744 28.07 -49.50 -44.79
CA ALA A 744 27.87 -49.91 -43.40
C ALA A 744 28.84 -51.05 -43.05
N ALA A 745 29.18 -51.19 -41.77
CA ALA A 745 29.92 -52.33 -41.24
C ALA A 745 29.51 -52.57 -39.78
N ASP A 746 29.17 -53.82 -39.45
CA ASP A 746 28.90 -54.28 -38.09
C ASP A 746 30.19 -54.57 -37.31
N LEU A 747 30.12 -54.42 -35.98
CA LEU A 747 30.91 -55.07 -34.90
C LEU A 747 30.55 -54.35 -33.59
N GLY A 748 30.36 -55.00 -32.43
CA GLY A 748 30.33 -56.43 -32.11
C GLY A 748 30.46 -56.59 -30.59
N THR A 749 29.57 -57.34 -29.93
CA THR A 749 29.59 -57.48 -28.47
C THR A 749 30.52 -58.59 -27.99
N SER A 750 31.67 -58.22 -27.41
CA SER A 750 32.53 -59.07 -26.58
C SER A 750 33.44 -58.21 -25.67
N ASP A 751 34.13 -58.86 -24.73
CA ASP A 751 35.32 -58.39 -24.01
C ASP A 751 35.23 -57.11 -23.16
N MET A 752 34.62 -57.23 -21.98
CA MET A 752 35.30 -56.85 -20.73
C MET A 752 34.75 -57.63 -19.52
N LEU A 753 35.02 -58.94 -19.45
CA LEU A 753 34.58 -59.81 -18.35
C LEU A 753 35.69 -60.76 -17.89
N LEU A 754 36.76 -60.19 -17.32
CA LEU A 754 37.83 -60.93 -16.65
C LEU A 754 38.35 -60.14 -15.43
N VAL A 755 38.94 -60.88 -14.47
CA VAL A 755 39.56 -60.37 -13.22
C VAL A 755 38.59 -59.75 -12.19
N GLU A 756 37.64 -60.55 -11.70
CA GLU A 756 37.19 -60.47 -10.30
C GLU A 756 37.68 -61.70 -9.53
N LYS A 757 38.96 -61.69 -9.09
CA LYS A 757 39.47 -62.57 -8.03
C LYS A 757 40.82 -62.11 -7.51
N GLN A 758 41.09 -62.43 -6.24
CA GLN A 758 42.25 -62.04 -5.43
C GLN A 758 42.36 -60.56 -5.04
N LEU A 759 41.85 -60.24 -3.85
CA LEU A 759 42.67 -59.64 -2.77
C LEU A 759 41.98 -59.75 -1.40
N SER A 760 41.68 -60.97 -1.00
CA SER A 760 41.32 -61.30 0.38
C SER A 760 42.58 -61.69 1.16
N ASN A 761 43.24 -60.72 1.80
CA ASN A 761 44.08 -60.92 2.97
C ASN A 761 44.36 -59.56 3.62
N GLY A 762 44.34 -59.51 4.96
CA GLY A 762 44.65 -58.30 5.72
C GLY A 762 45.85 -58.50 6.63
N SER A 763 46.57 -57.43 6.91
CA SER A 763 47.61 -57.39 7.94
C SER A 763 47.77 -55.97 8.48
N ARG A 764 48.24 -55.88 9.73
CA ARG A 764 48.68 -54.62 10.36
C ARG A 764 50.05 -54.21 9.81
N LEU A 765 50.40 -52.93 9.93
CA LEU A 765 51.55 -52.36 10.65
C LEU A 765 51.57 -50.84 10.30
N GLN A 766 51.41 -49.92 11.24
CA GLN A 766 52.37 -49.38 12.23
C GLN A 766 53.22 -48.21 11.69
N SER A 767 53.57 -47.30 12.58
CA SER A 767 54.18 -45.99 12.31
C SER A 767 55.70 -46.05 12.19
N VAL A 768 56.27 -45.19 11.35
CA VAL A 768 57.68 -44.76 11.43
C VAL A 768 57.72 -43.23 11.34
N GLU A 769 58.42 -42.61 12.28
CA GLU A 769 58.76 -41.18 12.28
C GLU A 769 60.17 -41.00 11.72
N THR A 770 60.45 -39.91 11.01
CA THR A 770 61.78 -39.30 11.08
C THR A 770 61.77 -37.81 10.73
N GLU A 771 62.48 -37.05 11.56
CA GLU A 771 63.07 -35.73 11.35
C GLU A 771 64.15 -35.78 10.24
N SER A 772 64.78 -34.70 9.74
CA SER A 772 64.53 -33.25 9.65
C SER A 772 65.63 -32.67 8.71
N GLN A 773 65.61 -31.37 8.38
CA GLN A 773 66.77 -30.45 8.52
C GLN A 773 66.46 -29.03 7.97
N GLN A 774 67.35 -28.08 8.26
CA GLN A 774 67.21 -26.63 8.05
C GLN A 774 68.26 -26.13 7.03
N LEU A 775 68.03 -24.98 6.37
CA LEU A 775 68.99 -23.85 6.44
C LEU A 775 68.47 -22.49 5.93
N LYS A 776 68.61 -21.48 6.80
CA LYS A 776 68.95 -20.05 6.60
C LYS A 776 68.40 -19.24 5.41
N SER A 777 67.71 -18.15 5.74
CA SER A 777 67.70 -16.87 5.00
C SER A 777 69.01 -16.07 5.25
N PRO A 778 69.30 -14.98 4.50
CA PRO A 778 68.76 -13.67 4.88
C PRO A 778 68.50 -12.68 3.72
N LEU A 779 67.52 -11.78 3.91
CA LEU A 779 67.66 -10.31 3.89
C LEU A 779 66.28 -9.63 3.98
N SER A 780 66.24 -8.41 4.53
CA SER A 780 65.00 -7.72 4.92
C SER A 780 64.91 -6.31 4.35
N MET A 781 63.70 -5.91 3.93
CA MET A 781 63.19 -4.55 4.11
C MET A 781 61.69 -4.58 4.42
N SER A 782 61.25 -3.63 5.25
CA SER A 782 59.85 -3.34 5.60
C SER A 782 59.15 -2.52 4.50
N ASN A 783 57.83 -2.30 4.43
CA ASN A 783 56.68 -2.39 5.36
C ASN A 783 55.41 -2.80 4.54
N SER A 784 54.24 -3.20 5.07
CA SER A 784 53.75 -3.51 6.43
C SER A 784 52.36 -4.19 6.31
N GLU A 785 51.95 -5.03 7.26
CA GLU A 785 50.68 -5.78 7.20
C GLU A 785 49.51 -5.16 8.01
N PRO A 786 48.25 -5.28 7.53
CA PRO A 786 47.06 -5.27 8.38
C PRO A 786 46.84 -6.68 9.00
N LYS A 787 46.65 -6.74 10.32
CA LYS A 787 46.55 -7.99 11.10
C LYS A 787 45.46 -8.95 10.60
N MET A 788 45.80 -10.24 10.51
CA MET A 788 44.88 -11.34 10.24
C MET A 788 44.53 -12.09 11.54
N ASP A 789 43.24 -12.19 11.89
CA ASP A 789 42.79 -12.78 13.15
C ASP A 789 42.99 -14.31 13.19
N THR A 790 43.80 -14.78 14.14
CA THR A 790 44.15 -16.20 14.29
C THR A 790 43.17 -16.95 15.20
N SER A 791 42.28 -17.75 14.60
CA SER A 791 41.47 -18.76 15.33
C SER A 791 41.56 -20.14 14.66
N SER A 792 42.68 -20.82 14.90
CA SER A 792 42.96 -22.14 14.33
C SER A 792 41.99 -23.21 14.83
N THR A 793 41.11 -23.71 13.96
CA THR A 793 40.43 -24.99 14.14
C THR A 793 40.92 -25.96 13.07
N ARG A 794 41.33 -27.16 13.49
CA ARG A 794 41.96 -28.17 12.61
C ARG A 794 41.09 -28.47 11.38
N SER A 795 41.46 -27.93 10.22
CA SER A 795 40.88 -28.30 8.94
C SER A 795 41.39 -29.67 8.53
N THR A 796 40.54 -30.69 8.60
CA THR A 796 40.79 -31.97 7.94
C THR A 796 40.97 -31.71 6.44
N LEU A 797 42.02 -32.24 5.81
CA LEU A 797 42.21 -32.11 4.37
C LEU A 797 41.13 -32.95 3.67
N VAL A 798 40.07 -32.30 3.17
CA VAL A 798 39.00 -32.99 2.42
C VAL A 798 39.26 -32.79 0.93
N TRP A 799 39.63 -33.87 0.25
CA TRP A 799 39.86 -33.88 -1.19
C TRP A 799 38.60 -33.44 -1.98
N PRO A 800 38.77 -32.78 -3.13
CA PRO A 800 37.64 -32.29 -3.93
C PRO A 800 36.95 -33.43 -4.68
N THR A 801 35.69 -33.69 -4.33
CA THR A 801 34.84 -34.69 -5.02
C THR A 801 34.40 -34.17 -6.39
N SER A 802 34.67 -34.90 -7.47
CA SER A 802 34.27 -34.53 -8.84
C SER A 802 32.78 -34.80 -9.12
N THR A 803 32.21 -34.24 -10.20
CA THR A 803 30.81 -34.54 -10.58
C THR A 803 30.62 -36.00 -10.97
N THR A 804 31.62 -36.63 -11.59
CA THR A 804 31.64 -38.09 -11.84
C THR A 804 31.60 -38.88 -10.54
N GLN A 805 32.37 -38.48 -9.52
CA GLN A 805 32.36 -39.12 -8.20
C GLN A 805 31.04 -38.86 -7.46
N MET A 806 30.44 -37.68 -7.56
CA MET A 806 29.12 -37.39 -6.99
C MET A 806 28.00 -38.18 -7.70
N SER A 807 28.12 -38.40 -9.01
CA SER A 807 27.22 -39.25 -9.80
C SER A 807 27.35 -40.72 -9.40
N TYR A 808 28.59 -41.20 -9.23
CA TYR A 808 28.85 -42.55 -8.72
C TYR A 808 28.30 -42.70 -7.29
N LEU A 809 28.56 -41.75 -6.39
CA LEU A 809 28.01 -41.75 -5.03
C LEU A 809 26.48 -41.76 -4.97
N PHE A 810 25.81 -41.14 -5.94
CA PHE A 810 24.35 -41.20 -6.10
C PHE A 810 23.87 -42.59 -6.55
N GLN A 811 24.53 -43.16 -7.56
CA GLN A 811 24.20 -44.51 -8.09
C GLN A 811 24.54 -45.62 -7.08
N SER A 812 25.65 -45.47 -6.35
CA SER A 812 26.13 -46.42 -5.33
C SER A 812 25.49 -46.19 -3.96
N PHE A 813 24.45 -45.36 -3.84
CA PHE A 813 23.86 -44.96 -2.55
C PHE A 813 22.98 -46.06 -1.92
N ASN A 814 23.61 -47.18 -1.56
CA ASN A 814 23.03 -48.18 -0.67
C ASN A 814 22.95 -47.62 0.76
N SER A 815 21.97 -46.75 1.02
CA SER A 815 21.67 -46.31 2.38
C SER A 815 21.38 -47.52 3.27
N ALA A 816 21.84 -47.47 4.53
CA ALA A 816 21.49 -48.45 5.54
C ALA A 816 19.97 -48.43 5.74
N SER A 817 19.28 -49.35 5.07
CA SER A 817 17.86 -49.16 4.75
C SER A 817 16.99 -49.22 5.99
N MET A 818 16.38 -48.09 6.33
CA MET A 818 15.43 -48.01 7.41
C MET A 818 14.20 -48.88 7.08
N ARG A 819 14.02 -49.99 7.81
CA ARG A 819 12.76 -50.73 7.81
C ARG A 819 11.80 -50.06 8.80
N PRO A 820 10.56 -49.73 8.39
CA PRO A 820 9.62 -49.07 9.30
C PRO A 820 9.20 -50.05 10.41
N ARG A 821 9.04 -49.55 11.64
CA ARG A 821 8.68 -50.42 12.79
C ARG A 821 7.36 -51.19 12.56
N TRP A 822 6.44 -50.60 11.81
CA TRP A 822 5.26 -51.28 11.24
C TRP A 822 4.96 -50.75 9.83
N SER A 823 4.38 -51.61 9.00
CA SER A 823 3.94 -51.28 7.64
C SER A 823 2.62 -50.50 7.65
N SER A 824 2.37 -49.79 6.56
CA SER A 824 1.17 -48.98 6.34
C SER A 824 0.65 -49.14 4.90
N ARG A 825 -0.48 -48.49 4.58
CA ARG A 825 -0.98 -48.43 3.20
C ARG A 825 -0.07 -47.59 2.28
N PRO A 826 0.35 -46.35 2.66
CA PRO A 826 1.31 -45.57 1.86
C PRO A 826 2.60 -46.32 1.52
N ASP A 827 3.13 -47.16 2.42
CA ASP A 827 4.33 -47.95 2.13
C ASP A 827 4.14 -48.93 0.95
N ARG A 828 2.95 -49.51 0.79
CA ARG A 828 2.61 -50.36 -0.38
C ARG A 828 2.43 -49.53 -1.65
N GLU A 829 1.91 -48.31 -1.53
CA GLU A 829 1.78 -47.37 -2.66
C GLU A 829 3.14 -46.85 -3.14
N LEU A 830 4.13 -46.71 -2.24
CA LEU A 830 5.55 -46.46 -2.55
C LEU A 830 6.18 -47.64 -3.31
N LEU A 831 6.06 -48.88 -2.81
CA LEU A 831 6.62 -50.07 -3.49
C LEU A 831 6.10 -50.24 -4.92
N SER A 832 4.79 -49.99 -5.13
CA SER A 832 4.19 -49.93 -6.45
C SER A 832 4.86 -48.86 -7.31
N ALA A 833 5.01 -47.63 -6.78
CA ALA A 833 5.62 -46.53 -7.51
C ALA A 833 7.08 -46.82 -7.90
N THR A 834 7.92 -47.37 -7.02
CA THR A 834 9.31 -47.73 -7.35
C THR A 834 9.36 -48.70 -8.54
N ARG A 835 8.60 -49.79 -8.50
CA ARG A 835 8.53 -50.77 -9.59
C ARG A 835 8.01 -50.17 -10.90
N GLU A 836 7.03 -49.28 -10.83
CA GLU A 836 6.50 -48.57 -12.00
C GLU A 836 7.47 -47.54 -12.60
N ILE A 837 8.46 -47.06 -11.84
CA ILE A 837 9.51 -46.14 -12.30
C ILE A 837 10.70 -46.93 -12.85
N GLU A 838 11.05 -48.06 -12.23
CA GLU A 838 12.07 -48.98 -12.73
C GLU A 838 11.71 -49.48 -14.14
N ASN A 839 10.44 -49.83 -14.35
CA ASN A 839 9.88 -50.30 -15.61
C ASN A 839 9.23 -49.17 -16.47
N ALA A 840 9.74 -47.94 -16.36
CA ALA A 840 9.23 -46.81 -17.14
C ALA A 840 9.50 -47.01 -18.65
N ARG A 841 8.47 -46.83 -19.49
CA ARG A 841 8.60 -46.88 -20.97
C ARG A 841 9.57 -45.81 -21.46
N ILE A 842 10.40 -46.14 -22.45
CA ILE A 842 11.32 -45.20 -23.08
C ILE A 842 10.53 -44.12 -23.83
N ILE A 843 10.78 -42.85 -23.49
CA ILE A 843 10.25 -41.69 -24.19
C ILE A 843 11.30 -41.21 -25.19
N SER A 844 11.02 -41.33 -26.49
CA SER A 844 11.90 -40.86 -27.57
C SER A 844 11.73 -39.36 -27.85
N ASN A 845 10.49 -38.86 -27.81
CA ASN A 845 10.16 -37.44 -27.98
C ASN A 845 9.02 -37.03 -27.03
N SER A 846 9.16 -35.85 -26.42
CA SER A 846 8.13 -35.23 -25.57
C SER A 846 8.14 -33.72 -25.77
N LEU A 847 7.03 -33.14 -26.24
CA LEU A 847 6.93 -31.69 -26.53
C LEU A 847 7.24 -30.80 -25.31
N GLU A 848 7.00 -31.29 -24.08
CA GLU A 848 7.16 -30.51 -22.84
C GLU A 848 8.56 -30.60 -22.20
N LEU A 849 9.36 -31.62 -22.54
CA LEU A 849 10.62 -31.93 -21.85
C LEU A 849 11.75 -32.18 -22.86
N TYR A 850 12.83 -31.41 -22.74
CA TYR A 850 14.04 -31.56 -23.55
C TYR A 850 14.95 -32.66 -22.96
N ALA A 851 14.90 -33.86 -23.51
CA ALA A 851 15.57 -35.04 -22.95
C ALA A 851 17.07 -34.86 -22.59
N PRO A 852 17.92 -34.13 -23.36
CA PRO A 852 19.35 -34.03 -23.06
C PRO A 852 19.74 -33.39 -21.72
N VAL A 853 18.88 -32.56 -21.10
CA VAL A 853 19.16 -31.94 -19.80
C VAL A 853 18.72 -32.80 -18.60
N PHE A 854 18.16 -34.00 -18.83
CA PHE A 854 17.77 -34.95 -17.79
C PHE A 854 18.76 -36.13 -17.71
N LEU A 855 18.98 -36.66 -16.51
CA LEU A 855 19.73 -37.91 -16.33
C LEU A 855 18.98 -39.12 -16.90
N ASN A 856 17.65 -39.14 -16.79
CA ASN A 856 16.77 -40.10 -17.47
C ASN A 856 15.35 -39.53 -17.57
N VAL A 857 14.98 -38.99 -18.73
CA VAL A 857 13.67 -38.33 -18.94
C VAL A 857 12.49 -39.29 -18.74
N SER A 858 12.63 -40.56 -19.13
CA SER A 858 11.61 -41.60 -19.01
C SER A 858 11.26 -41.90 -17.55
N LYS A 859 12.29 -42.15 -16.71
CA LYS A 859 12.12 -42.39 -15.27
C LYS A 859 11.66 -41.13 -14.54
N PHE A 860 12.17 -39.96 -14.91
CA PHE A 860 11.71 -38.68 -14.37
C PHE A 860 10.22 -38.47 -14.63
N SER A 861 9.78 -38.54 -15.90
CA SER A 861 8.39 -38.28 -16.29
C SER A 861 7.44 -39.26 -15.58
N ARG A 862 7.77 -40.56 -15.54
CA ARG A 862 6.95 -41.56 -14.83
C ARG A 862 6.93 -41.33 -13.31
N SER A 863 8.05 -40.97 -12.71
CA SER A 863 8.13 -40.63 -11.28
C SER A 863 7.32 -39.37 -10.93
N TYR A 864 7.33 -38.38 -11.82
CA TYR A 864 6.54 -37.15 -11.72
C TYR A 864 5.03 -37.43 -11.81
N GLU A 865 4.56 -38.24 -12.78
CA GLU A 865 3.16 -38.69 -12.85
C GLU A 865 2.70 -39.38 -11.56
N LEU A 866 3.57 -40.23 -10.99
CA LEU A 866 3.26 -41.01 -9.80
C LEU A 866 3.24 -40.14 -8.54
N MET A 867 4.15 -39.17 -8.42
CA MET A 867 4.06 -38.10 -7.42
C MET A 867 2.72 -37.37 -7.54
N GLU A 868 2.41 -36.87 -8.73
CA GLU A 868 1.20 -36.09 -9.02
C GLU A 868 -0.12 -36.79 -8.71
N ARG A 869 -0.16 -38.13 -8.84
CA ARG A 869 -1.32 -38.98 -8.53
C ARG A 869 -1.32 -39.43 -7.07
N LYS A 870 -0.23 -40.04 -6.61
CA LYS A 870 -0.15 -40.77 -5.31
C LYS A 870 0.30 -39.90 -4.13
N LEU A 871 1.28 -38.99 -4.29
CA LEU A 871 1.92 -38.30 -3.16
C LEU A 871 0.88 -37.59 -2.25
N LYS A 872 1.00 -37.84 -0.95
CA LYS A 872 0.28 -37.14 0.11
C LYS A 872 1.22 -36.74 1.24
N VAL A 873 1.13 -35.49 1.68
CA VAL A 873 1.98 -34.88 2.71
C VAL A 873 1.12 -34.49 3.91
N PHE A 874 1.52 -34.89 5.11
CA PHE A 874 0.99 -34.30 6.35
C PHE A 874 1.91 -33.15 6.79
N ILE A 875 1.33 -32.04 7.25
CA ILE A 875 2.09 -30.90 7.78
C ILE A 875 1.82 -30.83 9.28
N TYR A 876 2.89 -30.89 10.09
CA TYR A 876 2.79 -30.68 11.54
C TYR A 876 2.24 -29.28 11.85
N LYS A 877 1.58 -29.12 13.00
CA LYS A 877 0.99 -27.84 13.44
C LYS A 877 1.68 -27.24 14.66
N GLU A 878 2.71 -27.95 15.10
CA GLU A 878 3.52 -27.71 16.28
C GLU A 878 4.59 -26.65 15.95
N GLY A 879 5.01 -25.90 16.98
CA GLY A 879 6.07 -24.92 16.89
C GLY A 879 5.58 -23.48 17.12
N ALA A 880 6.45 -22.64 17.70
CA ALA A 880 6.10 -21.25 17.99
C ALA A 880 6.24 -20.37 16.74
N LYS A 881 5.24 -19.49 16.50
CA LYS A 881 5.42 -18.37 15.57
C LYS A 881 6.31 -17.31 16.23
N PRO A 882 7.23 -16.65 15.50
CA PRO A 882 7.34 -16.63 14.04
C PRO A 882 8.24 -17.73 13.42
N ILE A 883 8.90 -18.59 14.20
CA ILE A 883 9.87 -19.57 13.67
C ILE A 883 9.19 -20.60 12.76
N PHE A 884 7.98 -21.04 13.12
CA PHE A 884 7.20 -22.02 12.35
C PHE A 884 5.99 -21.38 11.65
N HIS A 885 5.59 -21.94 10.51
CA HIS A 885 4.39 -21.53 9.77
C HIS A 885 4.34 -20.04 9.39
N GLN A 886 5.48 -19.41 9.09
CA GLN A 886 5.55 -18.00 8.72
C GLN A 886 6.56 -17.82 7.57
N PRO A 887 6.12 -17.98 6.31
CA PRO A 887 7.01 -17.96 5.16
C PRO A 887 7.54 -16.55 4.86
N LYS A 888 8.86 -16.41 4.72
CA LYS A 888 9.51 -15.17 4.26
C LYS A 888 9.68 -15.18 2.73
N MET A 889 9.09 -14.19 2.06
CA MET A 889 8.89 -14.19 0.60
C MET A 889 9.88 -13.31 -0.20
N ARG A 890 10.82 -12.60 0.45
CA ARG A 890 11.80 -11.67 -0.16
C ARG A 890 13.23 -11.97 0.34
N GLY A 891 14.24 -11.73 -0.51
CA GLY A 891 15.68 -11.92 -0.23
C GLY A 891 16.23 -13.28 -0.68
N ILE A 892 17.55 -13.49 -0.57
CA ILE A 892 18.24 -14.70 -1.07
C ILE A 892 17.68 -16.03 -0.52
N TYR A 893 17.17 -16.03 0.73
CA TYR A 893 16.60 -17.21 1.36
C TYR A 893 15.10 -17.42 1.07
N ALA A 894 14.50 -16.64 0.16
CA ALA A 894 13.06 -16.67 -0.11
C ALA A 894 12.55 -18.03 -0.60
N SER A 895 13.39 -18.85 -1.23
CA SER A 895 13.06 -20.22 -1.66
C SER A 895 12.42 -21.08 -0.56
N GLU A 896 12.88 -20.91 0.69
CA GLU A 896 12.35 -21.56 1.89
C GLU A 896 10.89 -21.16 2.16
N GLY A 897 10.60 -19.86 2.16
CA GLY A 897 9.26 -19.33 2.37
C GLY A 897 8.33 -19.58 1.19
N TRP A 898 8.84 -19.54 -0.04
CA TRP A 898 8.08 -19.90 -1.24
C TRP A 898 7.62 -21.35 -1.20
N PHE A 899 8.53 -22.30 -0.93
CA PHE A 899 8.13 -23.70 -0.75
C PHE A 899 7.12 -23.86 0.39
N MET A 900 7.38 -23.31 1.58
CA MET A 900 6.49 -23.42 2.74
C MET A 900 5.08 -22.89 2.43
N LYS A 901 4.97 -21.71 1.81
CA LYS A 901 3.69 -21.09 1.44
C LYS A 901 2.92 -21.91 0.42
N LEU A 902 3.60 -22.40 -0.62
CA LEU A 902 2.99 -23.19 -1.68
C LEU A 902 2.57 -24.58 -1.17
N MET A 903 3.40 -25.22 -0.34
CA MET A 903 3.12 -26.51 0.30
C MET A 903 1.94 -26.40 1.27
N GLU A 904 1.85 -25.36 2.11
CA GLU A 904 0.71 -25.13 3.01
C GLU A 904 -0.60 -24.74 2.28
N GLY A 905 -0.50 -24.16 1.08
CA GLY A 905 -1.65 -23.81 0.25
C GLY A 905 -2.20 -24.94 -0.62
N ASN A 906 -1.46 -26.06 -0.78
CA ASN A 906 -1.72 -27.03 -1.83
C ASN A 906 -2.83 -28.06 -1.49
N LYS A 907 -3.97 -27.98 -2.19
CA LYS A 907 -5.11 -28.91 -2.00
C LYS A 907 -4.89 -30.34 -2.54
N ARG A 908 -3.92 -30.56 -3.44
CA ARG A 908 -3.67 -31.84 -4.13
C ARG A 908 -2.76 -32.76 -3.31
N PHE A 909 -1.76 -32.19 -2.66
CA PHE A 909 -0.74 -32.91 -1.89
C PHE A 909 -1.03 -32.98 -0.38
N ILE A 910 -1.66 -31.98 0.25
CA ILE A 910 -1.90 -32.02 1.72
C ILE A 910 -2.96 -33.07 2.09
N VAL A 911 -2.72 -33.82 3.17
CA VAL A 911 -3.73 -34.62 3.88
C VAL A 911 -3.91 -34.20 5.34
N LYS A 912 -5.16 -34.24 5.82
CA LYS A 912 -5.51 -33.98 7.24
C LYS A 912 -5.34 -35.21 8.14
N ASP A 913 -5.39 -36.41 7.58
CA ASP A 913 -5.20 -37.67 8.31
C ASP A 913 -3.76 -38.17 8.08
N PRO A 914 -2.89 -38.20 9.12
CA PRO A 914 -1.50 -38.61 8.97
C PRO A 914 -1.36 -40.09 8.55
N ARG A 915 -2.38 -40.94 8.74
CA ARG A 915 -2.37 -42.35 8.29
C ARG A 915 -2.44 -42.50 6.76
N LYS A 916 -2.75 -41.41 6.05
CA LYS A 916 -2.78 -41.34 4.58
C LYS A 916 -1.56 -40.62 3.99
N ALA A 917 -0.59 -40.23 4.82
CA ALA A 917 0.60 -39.50 4.38
C ALA A 917 1.72 -40.46 3.94
N HIS A 918 2.39 -40.09 2.86
CA HIS A 918 3.63 -40.70 2.37
C HIS A 918 4.87 -40.00 2.93
N LEU A 919 4.70 -38.71 3.29
CA LEU A 919 5.73 -37.80 3.80
C LEU A 919 5.16 -36.85 4.87
N PHE A 920 6.01 -36.42 5.79
CA PHE A 920 5.68 -35.50 6.88
C PHE A 920 6.55 -34.23 6.81
N TYR A 921 5.94 -33.06 6.63
CA TYR A 921 6.66 -31.78 6.50
C TYR A 921 6.84 -31.08 7.85
N LEU A 922 8.05 -30.55 8.08
CA LEU A 922 8.47 -29.77 9.25
C LEU A 922 8.60 -28.27 8.85
N PRO A 923 7.57 -27.43 9.02
CA PRO A 923 7.50 -26.08 8.45
C PRO A 923 8.17 -25.02 9.33
N PHE A 924 9.49 -25.13 9.55
CA PHE A 924 10.30 -24.10 10.21
C PHE A 924 11.03 -23.22 9.19
N SER A 925 11.34 -21.97 9.57
CA SER A 925 12.22 -21.08 8.81
C SER A 925 13.60 -21.03 9.44
N SER A 926 14.64 -21.40 8.69
CA SER A 926 16.02 -21.34 9.19
C SER A 926 16.52 -19.91 9.33
N GLN A 927 16.04 -18.96 8.50
CA GLN A 927 16.37 -17.55 8.70
C GLN A 927 15.66 -16.94 9.91
N ILE A 928 14.37 -17.24 10.15
CA ILE A 928 13.68 -16.67 11.33
C ILE A 928 14.28 -17.27 12.62
N LEU A 929 14.55 -18.58 12.63
CA LEU A 929 15.28 -19.23 13.74
C LEU A 929 16.61 -18.53 14.04
N ARG A 930 17.37 -18.14 13.01
CA ARG A 930 18.63 -17.38 13.16
C ARG A 930 18.45 -15.98 13.74
N VAL A 931 17.35 -15.29 13.39
CA VAL A 931 17.05 -13.94 13.90
C VAL A 931 16.51 -13.99 15.34
N THR A 932 15.75 -15.04 15.69
CA THR A 932 15.21 -15.22 17.05
C THR A 932 16.24 -15.75 18.06
N LEU A 933 17.21 -16.57 17.64
CA LEU A 933 18.20 -17.17 18.54
C LEU A 933 19.65 -16.77 18.17
N PRO A 934 20.40 -16.13 19.07
CA PRO A 934 21.72 -15.57 18.75
C PRO A 934 22.83 -16.63 18.60
N ASN A 935 22.72 -17.80 19.24
CA ASN A 935 23.78 -18.81 19.29
C ASN A 935 23.41 -20.10 18.52
N GLN A 936 24.36 -20.69 17.78
CA GLN A 936 24.17 -21.97 17.06
C GLN A 936 23.75 -23.13 17.98
N LYS A 937 24.35 -23.24 19.17
CA LYS A 937 23.99 -24.29 20.16
C LYS A 937 22.53 -24.15 20.64
N GLN A 938 22.04 -22.92 20.78
CA GLN A 938 20.64 -22.65 21.14
C GLN A 938 19.69 -23.04 20.00
N MET A 939 20.06 -22.80 18.74
CA MET A 939 19.27 -23.24 17.57
C MET A 939 19.22 -24.76 17.44
N GLU A 940 20.34 -25.46 17.63
CA GLU A 940 20.39 -26.93 17.65
C GLU A 940 19.47 -27.49 18.74
N HIS A 941 19.62 -27.04 20.00
CA HIS A 941 18.82 -27.51 21.13
C HIS A 941 17.33 -27.12 21.04
N TYR A 942 16.98 -26.03 20.35
CA TYR A 942 15.60 -25.64 20.08
C TYR A 942 14.94 -26.56 19.05
N LEU A 943 15.67 -26.96 18.00
CA LEU A 943 15.19 -27.95 17.02
C LEU A 943 15.13 -29.37 17.61
N GLU A 944 16.04 -29.70 18.53
CA GLU A 944 16.03 -30.93 19.33
C GLU A 944 14.73 -31.04 20.16
N LYS A 945 14.42 -30.03 20.98
CA LYS A 945 13.16 -29.95 21.75
C LYS A 945 11.90 -29.96 20.89
N TYR A 946 11.97 -29.43 19.67
CA TYR A 946 10.87 -29.52 18.71
C TYR A 946 10.65 -30.96 18.21
N VAL A 947 11.73 -31.68 17.93
CA VAL A 947 11.69 -33.09 17.52
C VAL A 947 11.22 -33.97 18.67
N GLU A 948 11.69 -33.77 19.90
CA GLU A 948 11.19 -34.44 21.11
C GLU A 948 9.67 -34.28 21.27
N LEU A 949 9.16 -33.05 21.11
CA LEU A 949 7.73 -32.74 21.20
C LEU A 949 6.92 -33.46 20.12
N ILE A 950 7.43 -33.55 18.88
CA ILE A 950 6.78 -34.31 17.81
C ILE A 950 6.84 -35.82 18.09
N ALA A 951 7.99 -36.34 18.52
CA ALA A 951 8.21 -37.76 18.81
C ALA A 951 7.35 -38.26 19.98
N GLY A 952 7.17 -37.45 21.03
CA GLY A 952 6.26 -37.75 22.14
C GLY A 952 4.78 -37.65 21.75
N ARG A 953 4.41 -36.71 20.88
CA ARG A 953 3.01 -36.48 20.48
C ARG A 953 2.52 -37.38 19.35
N TYR A 954 3.40 -37.84 18.47
CA TYR A 954 3.05 -38.55 17.24
C TYR A 954 3.88 -39.82 17.04
N ARG A 955 3.23 -40.98 17.19
CA ARG A 955 3.84 -42.31 16.94
C ARG A 955 4.49 -42.44 15.55
N PHE A 956 4.09 -41.61 14.58
CA PHE A 956 4.65 -41.59 13.22
C PHE A 956 6.14 -41.26 13.16
N TRP A 957 6.67 -40.38 14.02
CA TRP A 957 8.12 -40.13 14.05
C TRP A 957 8.88 -41.39 14.47
N ASN A 958 8.44 -42.02 15.56
CA ASN A 958 9.08 -43.20 16.13
C ASN A 958 8.88 -44.47 15.27
N ARG A 959 8.07 -44.40 14.21
CA ARG A 959 7.94 -45.45 13.18
C ARG A 959 9.20 -45.56 12.32
N THR A 960 9.86 -44.42 12.09
CA THR A 960 10.87 -44.23 11.05
C THR A 960 12.12 -43.47 11.51
N ASP A 961 12.18 -43.07 12.77
CA ASP A 961 13.18 -42.15 13.30
C ASP A 961 13.31 -40.85 12.47
N GLY A 962 12.19 -40.40 11.90
CA GLY A 962 12.10 -39.22 11.06
C GLY A 962 12.43 -39.44 9.57
N ALA A 963 12.63 -40.66 9.07
CA ALA A 963 12.99 -40.88 7.66
C ALA A 963 11.80 -40.92 6.67
N ASP A 964 10.54 -40.78 7.14
CA ASP A 964 9.42 -40.29 6.31
C ASP A 964 9.14 -38.79 6.52
N HIS A 965 10.05 -38.07 7.18
CA HIS A 965 9.93 -36.63 7.44
C HIS A 965 10.90 -35.83 6.57
N PHE A 966 10.49 -34.62 6.21
CA PHE A 966 11.34 -33.70 5.46
C PHE A 966 11.23 -32.26 5.96
N LEU A 967 12.30 -31.51 5.70
CA LEU A 967 12.42 -30.08 5.98
C LEU A 967 12.94 -29.35 4.75
N VAL A 968 12.70 -28.03 4.69
CA VAL A 968 13.23 -27.14 3.66
C VAL A 968 13.86 -25.95 4.36
N ALA A 969 15.15 -25.71 4.16
CA ALA A 969 15.92 -24.72 4.91
C ALA A 969 17.06 -24.11 4.08
N CYS A 970 17.10 -22.77 3.94
CA CYS A 970 17.98 -22.10 2.99
C CYS A 970 19.18 -21.33 3.60
N HIS A 971 19.24 -21.11 4.92
CA HIS A 971 20.34 -20.37 5.54
C HIS A 971 21.66 -21.18 5.57
N ASP A 972 22.82 -20.52 5.49
CA ASP A 972 24.18 -21.11 5.54
C ASP A 972 24.35 -22.26 6.54
N TRP A 973 23.80 -22.06 7.73
CA TRP A 973 23.99 -22.95 8.88
C TRP A 973 22.89 -24.01 9.00
N ALA A 974 21.91 -24.05 8.09
CA ALA A 974 20.86 -25.07 8.06
C ALA A 974 21.45 -26.48 8.01
N SER A 975 22.51 -26.68 7.23
CA SER A 975 23.27 -27.94 7.14
C SER A 975 23.89 -28.35 8.48
N LYS A 976 24.35 -27.40 9.29
CA LYS A 976 24.91 -27.60 10.63
C LYS A 976 23.81 -27.89 11.66
N ILE A 977 22.85 -26.98 11.83
CA ILE A 977 21.86 -27.05 12.92
C ILE A 977 20.88 -28.22 12.80
N THR A 978 20.67 -28.75 11.59
CA THR A 978 19.85 -29.95 11.36
C THR A 978 20.64 -31.26 11.51
N ARG A 979 21.98 -31.23 11.48
CA ARG A 979 22.85 -32.42 11.35
C ARG A 979 22.69 -33.43 12.48
N LYS A 980 22.34 -32.98 13.68
CA LYS A 980 22.02 -33.81 14.85
C LYS A 980 20.52 -34.03 15.01
N PRO A 981 19.69 -33.01 15.37
CA PRO A 981 18.30 -33.25 15.77
C PRO A 981 17.41 -33.77 14.62
N MET A 982 17.79 -33.53 13.37
CA MET A 982 17.02 -33.93 12.19
C MET A 982 17.85 -34.81 11.24
N LYS A 983 18.81 -35.60 11.78
CA LYS A 983 19.65 -36.54 11.02
C LYS A 983 18.83 -37.59 10.27
N GLY A 984 17.68 -37.99 10.81
CA GLY A 984 16.76 -38.95 10.19
C GLY A 984 16.07 -38.42 8.92
N CYS A 985 15.75 -37.13 8.88
CA CYS A 985 14.92 -36.50 7.86
C CYS A 985 15.60 -36.38 6.48
N ILE A 986 14.77 -36.26 5.44
CA ILE A 986 15.17 -35.76 4.12
C ILE A 986 15.31 -34.24 4.23
N ARG A 987 16.52 -33.70 4.04
CA ARG A 987 16.77 -32.26 4.23
C ARG A 987 16.92 -31.57 2.89
N SER A 988 15.99 -30.69 2.54
CA SER A 988 16.14 -29.80 1.38
C SER A 988 16.92 -28.57 1.79
N LEU A 989 18.17 -28.46 1.33
CA LEU A 989 19.17 -27.51 1.82
C LEU A 989 19.72 -26.66 0.68
N CYS A 990 19.78 -25.33 0.87
CA CYS A 990 20.51 -24.47 -0.06
C CYS A 990 22.03 -24.70 0.04
N ASN A 991 22.54 -24.94 1.25
CA ASN A 991 23.96 -25.27 1.45
C ASN A 991 24.24 -26.77 1.24
N SER A 992 24.45 -27.15 -0.03
CA SER A 992 24.66 -28.52 -0.50
C SER A 992 26.14 -28.90 -0.70
N ASN A 993 26.93 -28.80 0.37
CA ASN A 993 28.34 -29.20 0.37
C ASN A 993 28.54 -30.58 1.04
N VAL A 994 29.09 -31.55 0.30
CA VAL A 994 29.29 -32.94 0.77
C VAL A 994 30.22 -32.99 1.98
N ALA A 995 31.36 -32.29 1.92
CA ALA A 995 32.35 -32.20 3.00
C ALA A 995 31.78 -31.60 4.30
N LYS A 996 30.73 -30.75 4.20
CA LYS A 996 30.03 -30.17 5.37
C LYS A 996 28.86 -31.03 5.87
N GLY A 997 28.67 -32.24 5.33
CA GLY A 997 27.70 -33.22 5.80
C GLY A 997 26.34 -33.18 5.10
N PHE A 998 26.31 -32.77 3.83
CA PHE A 998 25.21 -33.05 2.90
C PHE A 998 25.35 -34.50 2.37
N GLN A 999 24.27 -35.28 2.37
CA GLN A 999 24.26 -36.67 1.91
C GLN A 999 23.53 -36.79 0.56
N ILE A 1000 24.29 -36.99 -0.52
CA ILE A 1000 23.76 -37.28 -1.86
C ILE A 1000 22.82 -38.50 -1.81
N GLY A 1001 21.71 -38.47 -2.55
CA GLY A 1001 20.68 -39.51 -2.56
C GLY A 1001 19.76 -39.53 -1.34
N LYS A 1002 20.07 -38.74 -0.30
CA LYS A 1002 19.23 -38.51 0.88
C LYS A 1002 18.70 -37.09 0.94
N ASP A 1003 19.61 -36.16 1.20
CA ASP A 1003 19.33 -34.73 1.26
C ASP A 1003 19.06 -34.24 -0.17
N THR A 1004 18.22 -33.21 -0.31
CA THR A 1004 17.91 -32.60 -1.61
C THR A 1004 18.48 -31.20 -1.69
N THR A 1005 18.80 -30.75 -2.90
CA THR A 1005 19.43 -29.45 -3.13
C THR A 1005 18.38 -28.39 -3.47
N LEU A 1006 18.32 -27.32 -2.67
CA LEU A 1006 17.32 -26.26 -2.78
C LEU A 1006 17.88 -25.07 -3.58
N PRO A 1007 17.33 -24.72 -4.77
CA PRO A 1007 17.81 -23.56 -5.53
C PRO A 1007 17.70 -22.25 -4.76
N VAL A 1008 18.78 -21.47 -4.75
CA VAL A 1008 18.84 -20.13 -4.15
C VAL A 1008 18.31 -19.13 -5.17
N THR A 1009 17.18 -18.50 -4.91
CA THR A 1009 16.51 -17.64 -5.90
C THR A 1009 16.38 -16.21 -5.38
N TYR A 1010 16.97 -15.24 -6.08
CA TYR A 1010 16.77 -13.82 -5.78
C TYR A 1010 15.63 -13.26 -6.63
N ILE A 1011 14.42 -13.30 -6.08
CA ILE A 1011 13.20 -12.95 -6.82
C ILE A 1011 13.03 -11.43 -6.84
N HIS A 1012 13.51 -10.78 -7.91
CA HIS A 1012 13.40 -9.34 -8.13
C HIS A 1012 11.95 -8.87 -8.25
N SER A 1013 11.05 -9.67 -8.84
CA SER A 1013 9.62 -9.37 -8.90
C SER A 1013 8.76 -10.62 -8.76
N VAL A 1014 7.76 -10.54 -7.88
CA VAL A 1014 6.80 -11.62 -7.59
C VAL A 1014 5.78 -11.83 -8.72
N MET A 1015 5.60 -10.84 -9.60
CA MET A 1015 4.63 -10.91 -10.71
C MET A 1015 5.26 -11.33 -12.05
N ASN A 1016 6.57 -11.16 -12.21
CA ASN A 1016 7.33 -11.64 -13.36
C ASN A 1016 8.77 -11.95 -12.89
N PRO A 1017 9.09 -13.23 -12.58
CA PRO A 1017 10.41 -13.62 -12.08
C PRO A 1017 11.56 -13.37 -13.09
N LEU A 1018 11.27 -13.39 -14.39
CA LEU A 1018 12.22 -13.13 -15.48
C LEU A 1018 12.44 -11.62 -15.74
N ARG A 1019 11.73 -10.71 -15.05
CA ARG A 1019 11.78 -9.28 -15.34
C ARG A 1019 13.18 -8.68 -15.14
N GLY A 1020 13.85 -8.38 -16.25
CA GLY A 1020 15.20 -7.81 -16.30
C GLY A 1020 16.25 -8.77 -16.87
N PHE A 1021 15.91 -10.06 -16.95
CA PHE A 1021 16.68 -11.05 -17.66
C PHE A 1021 16.11 -11.20 -19.08
N VAL A 1022 16.94 -10.94 -20.08
CA VAL A 1022 16.61 -11.12 -21.50
C VAL A 1022 17.87 -11.69 -22.13
N GLY A 1023 17.88 -13.00 -22.38
CA GLY A 1023 19.01 -13.64 -23.02
C GLY A 1023 19.22 -13.08 -24.41
N LYS A 1024 20.44 -12.61 -24.71
CA LYS A 1024 20.85 -12.36 -26.09
C LYS A 1024 21.11 -13.70 -26.81
N PRO A 1025 20.91 -13.78 -28.14
CA PRO A 1025 21.33 -14.94 -28.92
C PRO A 1025 22.86 -15.12 -28.86
N PRO A 1026 23.39 -16.33 -29.10
CA PRO A 1026 24.83 -16.61 -29.06
C PRO A 1026 25.70 -15.65 -29.89
N SER A 1027 25.19 -15.19 -31.03
CA SER A 1027 25.84 -14.24 -31.94
C SER A 1027 26.07 -12.83 -31.36
N GLU A 1028 25.30 -12.43 -30.36
CA GLU A 1028 25.39 -11.11 -29.71
C GLU A 1028 26.17 -11.14 -28.37
N ARG A 1029 26.70 -12.31 -27.98
CA ARG A 1029 27.44 -12.51 -26.73
C ARG A 1029 28.93 -12.28 -26.92
N SER A 1030 29.31 -11.00 -27.00
CA SER A 1030 30.69 -10.55 -27.24
C SER A 1030 31.64 -10.69 -26.04
N ILE A 1031 31.13 -10.87 -24.83
CA ILE A 1031 31.95 -11.06 -23.62
C ILE A 1031 32.19 -12.56 -23.42
N LEU A 1032 33.44 -12.97 -23.19
CA LEU A 1032 33.76 -14.37 -22.93
C LEU A 1032 33.19 -14.80 -21.58
N ALA A 1033 33.59 -14.12 -20.49
CA ALA A 1033 33.09 -14.45 -19.16
C ALA A 1033 32.86 -13.23 -18.26
N PHE A 1034 31.84 -13.32 -17.40
CA PHE A 1034 31.51 -12.26 -16.43
C PHE A 1034 31.47 -12.76 -14.97
N PHE A 1035 31.94 -11.90 -14.06
CA PHE A 1035 31.77 -12.01 -12.62
C PHE A 1035 31.63 -10.63 -11.97
N ALA A 1036 30.72 -10.51 -10.99
CA ALA A 1036 30.64 -9.39 -10.06
C ALA A 1036 30.00 -9.83 -8.73
N GLY A 1037 30.51 -9.35 -7.59
CA GLY A 1037 29.90 -9.62 -6.29
C GLY A 1037 30.78 -9.37 -5.07
N SER A 1038 30.22 -9.61 -3.87
CA SER A 1038 30.91 -9.41 -2.60
C SER A 1038 32.12 -10.35 -2.42
N MET A 1039 33.23 -9.80 -1.90
CA MET A 1039 34.47 -10.52 -1.55
C MET A 1039 34.38 -11.31 -0.23
N HIS A 1040 33.40 -12.21 -0.15
CA HIS A 1040 33.25 -13.13 0.97
C HIS A 1040 33.76 -14.54 0.64
N GLY A 1041 34.43 -15.20 1.58
CA GLY A 1041 35.15 -16.46 1.35
C GLY A 1041 36.46 -16.28 0.57
N TYR A 1042 37.32 -17.29 0.60
CA TYR A 1042 38.70 -17.18 0.05
C TYR A 1042 38.77 -17.18 -1.48
N LEU A 1043 37.84 -17.84 -2.17
CA LEU A 1043 37.97 -18.08 -3.61
C LEU A 1043 37.77 -16.82 -4.46
N ARG A 1044 36.95 -15.87 -4.00
CA ARG A 1044 36.63 -14.66 -4.76
C ARG A 1044 37.79 -13.66 -4.82
N PRO A 1045 38.50 -13.35 -3.71
CA PRO A 1045 39.76 -12.61 -3.78
C PRO A 1045 40.79 -13.27 -4.70
N ILE A 1046 40.86 -14.61 -4.75
CA ILE A 1046 41.75 -15.33 -5.67
C ILE A 1046 41.31 -15.11 -7.12
N LEU A 1047 40.02 -15.25 -7.43
CA LEU A 1047 39.47 -15.01 -8.77
C LEU A 1047 39.81 -13.59 -9.29
N LEU A 1048 39.62 -12.56 -8.45
CA LEU A 1048 39.98 -11.18 -8.79
C LEU A 1048 41.49 -11.01 -8.96
N LYS A 1049 42.31 -11.50 -8.02
CA LYS A 1049 43.78 -11.47 -8.12
C LYS A 1049 44.29 -12.10 -9.42
N HIS A 1050 43.60 -13.11 -9.95
CA HIS A 1050 43.95 -13.72 -11.23
C HIS A 1050 43.40 -13.00 -12.46
N TRP A 1051 42.22 -12.37 -12.43
CA TRP A 1051 41.52 -11.91 -13.65
C TRP A 1051 40.97 -10.48 -13.67
N GLU A 1052 40.91 -9.77 -12.54
CA GLU A 1052 40.35 -8.41 -12.49
C GLU A 1052 41.17 -7.45 -13.35
N ASN A 1053 40.50 -6.79 -14.30
CA ASN A 1053 41.06 -5.82 -15.26
C ASN A 1053 42.25 -6.30 -16.13
N LYS A 1054 42.48 -7.61 -16.28
CA LYS A 1054 43.63 -8.13 -17.05
C LYS A 1054 43.36 -8.42 -18.53
N GLU A 1055 42.13 -8.77 -18.87
CA GLU A 1055 41.74 -9.25 -20.20
C GLU A 1055 40.42 -8.59 -20.60
N PRO A 1056 40.28 -8.04 -21.81
CA PRO A 1056 39.12 -7.22 -22.17
C PRO A 1056 37.82 -8.04 -22.30
N ASP A 1057 37.92 -9.35 -22.58
CA ASP A 1057 36.80 -10.29 -22.70
C ASP A 1057 36.41 -10.98 -21.37
N MET A 1058 37.24 -10.85 -20.34
CA MET A 1058 36.99 -11.36 -18.98
C MET A 1058 36.52 -10.22 -18.07
N LYS A 1059 35.21 -9.94 -18.06
CA LYS A 1059 34.59 -8.90 -17.23
C LYS A 1059 34.46 -9.36 -15.77
N ILE A 1060 35.59 -9.46 -15.07
CA ILE A 1060 35.70 -9.90 -13.69
C ILE A 1060 35.88 -8.69 -12.77
N PHE A 1061 34.93 -8.49 -11.86
CA PHE A 1061 34.89 -7.34 -10.95
C PHE A 1061 34.59 -7.74 -9.50
N GLY A 1062 34.95 -6.87 -8.58
CA GLY A 1062 34.46 -6.85 -7.20
C GLY A 1062 32.96 -6.51 -7.03
N PRO A 1063 32.58 -5.88 -5.90
CA PRO A 1063 31.21 -5.45 -5.65
C PRO A 1063 30.89 -4.21 -6.49
N MET A 1064 30.14 -4.38 -7.58
CA MET A 1064 29.71 -3.25 -8.43
C MET A 1064 28.67 -2.34 -7.72
N PRO A 1065 28.49 -1.08 -8.18
CA PRO A 1065 27.55 -0.13 -7.60
C PRO A 1065 26.11 -0.66 -7.45
N ARG A 1066 25.45 -0.22 -6.37
CA ARG A 1066 24.08 -0.64 -5.99
C ARG A 1066 22.99 0.37 -6.38
N ASP A 1067 23.32 1.32 -7.23
CA ASP A 1067 22.44 2.34 -7.81
C ASP A 1067 21.53 1.75 -8.91
N LEU A 1068 21.09 2.55 -9.89
CA LEU A 1068 20.36 2.03 -11.05
C LEU A 1068 21.29 1.59 -12.18
N GLU A 1069 22.45 2.22 -12.34
CA GLU A 1069 23.34 2.05 -13.50
C GLU A 1069 24.20 0.81 -13.35
N GLY A 1070 24.84 0.62 -12.19
CA GLY A 1070 25.53 -0.63 -11.85
C GLY A 1070 24.60 -1.84 -11.91
N LYS A 1071 23.29 -1.68 -11.67
CA LYS A 1071 22.29 -2.75 -11.88
C LYS A 1071 21.91 -2.99 -13.34
N LYS A 1072 21.83 -1.95 -14.17
CA LYS A 1072 21.66 -2.10 -15.64
C LYS A 1072 22.87 -2.83 -16.21
N LEU A 1073 24.06 -2.30 -15.96
CA LEU A 1073 25.35 -2.79 -16.42
C LEU A 1073 25.59 -4.25 -15.99
N TYR A 1074 25.22 -4.61 -14.76
CA TYR A 1074 25.23 -5.99 -14.26
C TYR A 1074 24.37 -6.95 -15.10
N MET A 1075 23.13 -6.58 -15.42
CA MET A 1075 22.26 -7.42 -16.26
C MET A 1075 22.74 -7.43 -17.72
N GLU A 1076 23.20 -6.30 -18.23
CA GLU A 1076 23.75 -6.16 -19.58
C GLU A 1076 24.99 -7.04 -19.79
N TYR A 1077 25.93 -7.05 -18.84
CA TYR A 1077 27.08 -7.95 -18.88
C TYR A 1077 26.68 -9.43 -18.79
N MET A 1078 25.74 -9.84 -17.93
CA MET A 1078 25.25 -11.24 -17.90
C MET A 1078 24.54 -11.64 -19.19
N ASN A 1079 23.66 -10.79 -19.72
CA ASN A 1079 22.93 -11.03 -20.96
C ASN A 1079 23.87 -11.09 -22.18
N SER A 1080 25.00 -10.36 -22.16
CA SER A 1080 25.99 -10.28 -23.26
C SER A 1080 27.22 -11.19 -23.08
N SER A 1081 27.26 -12.03 -22.04
CA SER A 1081 28.37 -12.96 -21.80
C SER A 1081 28.06 -14.37 -22.30
N LYS A 1082 29.06 -15.07 -22.85
CA LYS A 1082 28.96 -16.51 -23.12
C LYS A 1082 28.88 -17.31 -21.82
N TYR A 1083 29.75 -16.98 -20.86
CA TYR A 1083 29.91 -17.70 -19.60
C TYR A 1083 29.70 -16.81 -18.36
N CYS A 1084 29.00 -17.31 -17.34
CA CYS A 1084 28.75 -16.58 -16.09
C CYS A 1084 29.32 -17.32 -14.88
N ILE A 1085 30.34 -16.72 -14.26
CA ILE A 1085 31.13 -17.39 -13.23
C ILE A 1085 30.37 -17.43 -11.90
N CYS A 1086 30.23 -18.63 -11.37
CA CYS A 1086 29.52 -18.97 -10.15
C CYS A 1086 30.53 -19.38 -9.06
N ALA A 1087 31.43 -18.45 -8.71
CA ALA A 1087 32.46 -18.69 -7.70
C ALA A 1087 31.88 -18.71 -6.26
N ARG A 1088 32.24 -19.76 -5.52
CA ARG A 1088 31.93 -20.01 -4.11
C ARG A 1088 32.19 -18.80 -3.20
N GLY A 1089 31.39 -18.67 -2.13
CA GLY A 1089 31.54 -17.68 -1.07
C GLY A 1089 32.11 -18.26 0.24
N TYR A 1090 31.61 -17.83 1.40
CA TYR A 1090 31.80 -18.57 2.65
C TYR A 1090 31.20 -19.99 2.56
N GLU A 1091 30.07 -20.09 1.85
CA GLU A 1091 29.40 -21.33 1.50
C GLU A 1091 29.29 -21.48 -0.03
N VAL A 1092 28.95 -22.68 -0.48
CA VAL A 1092 28.95 -23.10 -1.90
C VAL A 1092 27.79 -22.55 -2.73
N HIS A 1093 26.74 -22.06 -2.06
CA HIS A 1093 25.48 -21.73 -2.70
C HIS A 1093 25.40 -20.23 -3.03
N THR A 1094 24.80 -19.88 -4.18
CA THR A 1094 24.70 -18.50 -4.62
C THR A 1094 23.51 -18.31 -5.56
N PRO A 1095 22.79 -17.17 -5.52
CA PRO A 1095 21.77 -16.87 -6.52
C PRO A 1095 22.35 -16.75 -7.94
N ARG A 1096 23.67 -16.54 -8.09
CA ARG A 1096 24.33 -16.36 -9.40
C ARG A 1096 24.08 -17.51 -10.38
N ILE A 1097 23.95 -18.73 -9.90
CA ILE A 1097 23.67 -19.90 -10.74
C ILE A 1097 22.29 -19.75 -11.41
N ILE A 1098 21.30 -19.24 -10.69
CA ILE A 1098 19.94 -19.04 -11.21
C ILE A 1098 19.85 -17.73 -12.02
N GLU A 1099 20.55 -16.68 -11.60
CA GLU A 1099 20.69 -15.43 -12.38
C GLU A 1099 21.34 -15.69 -13.75
N ALA A 1100 22.36 -16.55 -13.81
CA ALA A 1100 22.99 -16.99 -15.06
C ALA A 1100 22.00 -17.76 -15.96
N ILE A 1101 21.25 -18.72 -15.39
CA ILE A 1101 20.23 -19.49 -16.12
C ILE A 1101 19.11 -18.59 -16.67
N PHE A 1102 18.66 -17.59 -15.89
CA PHE A 1102 17.68 -16.61 -16.37
C PHE A 1102 18.26 -15.68 -17.45
N SER A 1103 19.55 -15.34 -17.38
CA SER A 1103 20.27 -14.55 -18.40
C SER A 1103 20.66 -15.35 -19.66
N GLU A 1104 20.29 -16.64 -19.72
CA GLU A 1104 20.73 -17.62 -20.73
C GLU A 1104 22.26 -17.70 -20.89
N CYS A 1105 22.98 -17.40 -19.81
CA CYS A 1105 24.43 -17.36 -19.74
C CYS A 1105 24.94 -18.67 -19.15
N VAL A 1106 25.89 -19.35 -19.80
CA VAL A 1106 26.31 -20.70 -19.38
C VAL A 1106 26.99 -20.64 -18.00
N PRO A 1107 26.44 -21.27 -16.95
CA PRO A 1107 27.01 -21.18 -15.61
C PRO A 1107 28.36 -21.90 -15.53
N VAL A 1108 29.39 -21.20 -15.06
CA VAL A 1108 30.72 -21.78 -14.78
C VAL A 1108 30.86 -21.95 -13.28
N ILE A 1109 30.63 -23.16 -12.78
CA ILE A 1109 30.62 -23.49 -11.36
C ILE A 1109 32.08 -23.69 -10.90
N ILE A 1110 32.52 -22.81 -9.99
CA ILE A 1110 33.84 -22.90 -9.35
C ILE A 1110 33.62 -23.06 -7.85
N SER A 1111 33.48 -24.32 -7.43
CA SER A 1111 33.21 -24.72 -6.04
C SER A 1111 33.43 -26.23 -5.87
N ASP A 1112 34.47 -26.62 -5.15
CA ASP A 1112 34.78 -28.03 -4.89
C ASP A 1112 33.79 -28.62 -3.86
N ASN A 1113 33.44 -29.90 -4.00
CA ASN A 1113 32.46 -30.61 -3.16
C ASN A 1113 31.02 -30.03 -3.15
N TYR A 1114 30.64 -29.24 -4.15
CA TYR A 1114 29.29 -28.69 -4.30
C TYR A 1114 28.37 -29.61 -5.10
N VAL A 1115 27.24 -30.01 -4.52
CA VAL A 1115 26.16 -30.69 -5.24
C VAL A 1115 25.24 -29.63 -5.85
N PRO A 1116 25.09 -29.57 -7.18
CA PRO A 1116 24.22 -28.60 -7.84
C PRO A 1116 22.73 -28.75 -7.47
N PRO A 1117 21.89 -27.73 -7.71
CA PRO A 1117 20.46 -27.82 -7.44
C PRO A 1117 19.74 -28.80 -8.39
N LEU A 1118 18.84 -29.64 -7.87
CA LEU A 1118 18.11 -30.69 -8.61
C LEU A 1118 19.01 -31.73 -9.32
N PHE A 1119 20.22 -31.98 -8.78
CA PHE A 1119 21.21 -32.93 -9.31
C PHE A 1119 20.69 -34.37 -9.44
N GLU A 1120 19.67 -34.76 -8.67
CA GLU A 1120 19.04 -36.08 -8.74
C GLU A 1120 18.19 -36.30 -10.01
N VAL A 1121 17.98 -35.23 -10.80
CA VAL A 1121 17.09 -35.21 -11.98
C VAL A 1121 17.80 -34.63 -13.21
N LEU A 1122 18.51 -33.51 -13.04
CA LEU A 1122 19.10 -32.73 -14.12
C LEU A 1122 20.57 -33.10 -14.37
N LYS A 1123 20.92 -33.27 -15.65
CA LYS A 1123 22.29 -33.52 -16.11
C LYS A 1123 23.01 -32.18 -16.27
N TRP A 1124 23.67 -31.71 -15.22
CA TRP A 1124 24.29 -30.37 -15.19
C TRP A 1124 25.39 -30.18 -16.25
N GLU A 1125 26.10 -31.24 -16.65
CA GLU A 1125 27.08 -31.24 -17.74
C GLU A 1125 26.47 -30.92 -19.12
N ALA A 1126 25.14 -30.95 -19.27
CA ALA A 1126 24.45 -30.59 -20.51
C ALA A 1126 24.12 -29.09 -20.64
N PHE A 1127 24.35 -28.28 -19.58
CA PHE A 1127 24.06 -26.84 -19.59
C PHE A 1127 24.99 -25.98 -18.72
N SER A 1128 26.05 -26.54 -18.15
CA SER A 1128 27.00 -25.83 -17.29
C SER A 1128 28.43 -26.39 -17.42
N VAL A 1129 29.42 -25.61 -16.96
CA VAL A 1129 30.83 -25.98 -16.95
C VAL A 1129 31.33 -26.04 -15.50
N PHE A 1130 32.03 -27.11 -15.13
CA PHE A 1130 32.65 -27.25 -13.81
C PHE A 1130 34.16 -27.00 -13.91
N VAL A 1131 34.69 -26.12 -13.06
CA VAL A 1131 36.13 -25.82 -12.94
C VAL A 1131 36.54 -25.99 -11.48
N ARG A 1132 37.61 -26.75 -11.23
CA ARG A 1132 38.09 -26.99 -9.85
C ARG A 1132 38.66 -25.69 -9.27
N GLU A 1133 38.57 -25.51 -7.97
CA GLU A 1133 39.04 -24.27 -7.32
C GLU A 1133 40.53 -23.97 -7.57
N ARG A 1134 41.36 -25.01 -7.78
CA ARG A 1134 42.79 -24.90 -8.11
C ARG A 1134 43.09 -24.48 -9.57
N ASP A 1135 42.14 -24.69 -10.49
CA ASP A 1135 42.35 -24.44 -11.93
C ASP A 1135 41.96 -23.00 -12.34
N VAL A 1136 41.55 -22.16 -11.38
CA VAL A 1136 41.22 -20.73 -11.56
C VAL A 1136 42.29 -19.93 -12.32
N PRO A 1137 43.62 -20.13 -12.12
CA PRO A 1137 44.63 -19.42 -12.91
C PRO A 1137 44.61 -19.71 -14.41
N SER A 1138 43.96 -20.80 -14.84
CA SER A 1138 43.83 -21.22 -16.24
C SER A 1138 42.42 -21.01 -16.80
N LEU A 1139 41.53 -20.32 -16.07
CA LEU A 1139 40.10 -20.20 -16.37
C LEU A 1139 39.80 -19.73 -17.81
N ARG A 1140 40.46 -18.67 -18.30
CA ARG A 1140 40.25 -18.17 -19.68
C ARG A 1140 40.56 -19.26 -20.73
N ASN A 1141 41.68 -19.97 -20.57
CA ASN A 1141 42.10 -21.04 -21.47
C ASN A 1141 41.14 -22.25 -21.43
N ILE A 1142 40.54 -22.54 -20.27
CA ILE A 1142 39.53 -23.61 -20.10
C ILE A 1142 38.21 -23.25 -20.79
N LEU A 1143 37.83 -21.97 -20.83
CA LEU A 1143 36.62 -21.52 -21.53
C LEU A 1143 36.84 -21.41 -23.04
N LEU A 1144 38.03 -20.96 -23.49
CA LEU A 1144 38.41 -20.91 -24.91
C LEU A 1144 38.63 -22.30 -25.53
N SER A 1145 38.93 -23.34 -24.73
CA SER A 1145 39.06 -24.72 -25.23
C SER A 1145 37.73 -25.48 -25.39
N ILE A 1146 36.58 -24.81 -25.17
CA ILE A 1146 35.26 -25.35 -25.45
C ILE A 1146 34.90 -25.01 -26.91
N PRO A 1147 34.71 -26.01 -27.80
CA PRO A 1147 34.28 -25.76 -29.17
C PRO A 1147 32.93 -25.04 -29.27
N GLU A 1148 32.73 -24.24 -30.31
CA GLU A 1148 31.54 -23.39 -30.46
C GLU A 1148 30.24 -24.22 -30.58
N ASP A 1149 30.26 -25.38 -31.23
CA ASP A 1149 29.13 -26.33 -31.28
C ASP A 1149 28.75 -26.82 -29.87
N LYS A 1150 29.75 -27.11 -29.03
CA LYS A 1150 29.56 -27.50 -27.64
C LYS A 1150 29.07 -26.32 -26.79
N TYR A 1151 29.52 -25.10 -27.06
CA TYR A 1151 28.98 -23.89 -26.43
C TYR A 1151 27.51 -23.67 -26.80
N LEU A 1152 27.14 -23.80 -28.08
CA LEU A 1152 25.76 -23.69 -28.55
C LEU A 1152 24.85 -24.77 -27.93
N ALA A 1153 25.35 -26.00 -27.80
CA ALA A 1153 24.63 -27.07 -27.10
C ALA A 1153 24.40 -26.76 -25.61
N LEU A 1154 25.42 -26.20 -24.92
CA LEU A 1154 25.29 -25.75 -23.53
C LEU A 1154 24.29 -24.60 -23.38
N HIS A 1155 24.34 -23.60 -24.27
CA HIS A 1155 23.42 -22.45 -24.30
C HIS A 1155 21.96 -22.88 -24.50
N LEU A 1156 21.71 -23.76 -25.49
CA LEU A 1156 20.40 -24.39 -25.70
C LEU A 1156 19.96 -25.19 -24.45
N GLY A 1157 20.88 -25.90 -23.80
CA GLY A 1157 20.63 -26.56 -22.52
C GLY A 1157 20.14 -25.59 -21.43
N VAL A 1158 20.76 -24.42 -21.31
CA VAL A 1158 20.34 -23.37 -20.35
C VAL A 1158 18.93 -22.87 -20.68
N GLN A 1159 18.65 -22.55 -21.95
CA GLN A 1159 17.32 -22.11 -22.39
C GLN A 1159 16.24 -23.14 -22.03
N LYS A 1160 16.50 -24.43 -22.29
CA LYS A 1160 15.52 -25.51 -22.06
C LYS A 1160 15.36 -25.86 -20.57
N VAL A 1161 16.38 -25.64 -19.73
CA VAL A 1161 16.29 -25.90 -18.29
C VAL A 1161 15.64 -24.76 -17.50
N GLN A 1162 15.60 -23.54 -18.05
CA GLN A 1162 15.15 -22.31 -17.38
C GLN A 1162 13.79 -22.45 -16.67
N GLN A 1163 12.82 -23.11 -17.32
CA GLN A 1163 11.47 -23.34 -16.77
C GLN A 1163 11.46 -24.04 -15.40
N HIS A 1164 12.42 -24.94 -15.16
CA HIS A 1164 12.50 -25.76 -13.94
C HIS A 1164 13.01 -24.98 -12.72
N PHE A 1165 13.48 -23.75 -12.91
CA PHE A 1165 13.94 -22.85 -11.85
C PHE A 1165 12.99 -21.67 -11.58
N LEU A 1166 11.83 -21.62 -12.25
CA LEU A 1166 10.82 -20.57 -12.06
C LEU A 1166 9.85 -20.86 -10.90
N TRP A 1167 9.68 -19.87 -10.02
CA TRP A 1167 8.62 -19.87 -9.00
C TRP A 1167 7.33 -19.27 -9.53
N HIS A 1168 6.23 -20.03 -9.50
CA HIS A 1168 4.91 -19.52 -9.86
C HIS A 1168 4.02 -19.30 -8.62
N LYS A 1169 3.18 -18.26 -8.66
CA LYS A 1169 2.21 -17.92 -7.60
C LYS A 1169 1.15 -19.02 -7.42
N VAL A 1170 0.80 -19.69 -8.52
CA VAL A 1170 0.06 -20.94 -8.58
C VAL A 1170 1.01 -21.94 -9.25
N PRO A 1171 1.43 -23.03 -8.60
CA PRO A 1171 2.45 -23.91 -9.17
C PRO A 1171 2.00 -24.54 -10.49
N VAL A 1172 2.88 -24.49 -11.50
CA VAL A 1172 2.63 -25.09 -12.83
C VAL A 1172 3.47 -26.36 -13.02
N LYS A 1173 3.12 -27.18 -14.02
CA LYS A 1173 3.78 -28.47 -14.27
C LYS A 1173 5.30 -28.27 -14.48
N TYR A 1174 6.11 -29.10 -13.82
CA TYR A 1174 7.58 -29.05 -13.85
C TYR A 1174 8.22 -27.73 -13.38
N ASP A 1175 7.49 -26.85 -12.69
CA ASP A 1175 8.06 -25.64 -12.08
C ASP A 1175 8.89 -25.94 -10.84
N LEU A 1176 9.59 -24.93 -10.32
CA LEU A 1176 10.53 -25.12 -9.23
C LEU A 1176 9.89 -25.71 -7.96
N PHE A 1177 8.61 -25.38 -7.67
CA PHE A 1177 7.90 -25.99 -6.55
C PHE A 1177 7.72 -27.50 -6.76
N HIS A 1178 7.26 -27.92 -7.94
CA HIS A 1178 7.08 -29.33 -8.24
C HIS A 1178 8.42 -30.08 -8.39
N MET A 1179 9.48 -29.43 -8.88
CA MET A 1179 10.80 -30.04 -9.00
C MET A 1179 11.45 -30.31 -7.62
N ILE A 1180 11.34 -29.37 -6.67
CA ILE A 1180 11.79 -29.61 -5.28
C ILE A 1180 10.97 -30.73 -4.63
N LEU A 1181 9.63 -30.70 -4.80
CA LEU A 1181 8.75 -31.74 -4.26
C LEU A 1181 9.03 -33.12 -4.88
N HIS A 1182 9.40 -33.15 -6.17
CA HIS A 1182 9.79 -34.35 -6.89
C HIS A 1182 11.12 -34.92 -6.40
N ALA A 1183 12.15 -34.09 -6.18
CA ALA A 1183 13.41 -34.55 -5.59
C ALA A 1183 13.21 -35.18 -4.20
N ILE A 1184 12.35 -34.56 -3.36
CA ILE A 1184 12.01 -35.08 -2.03
C ILE A 1184 11.24 -36.42 -2.13
N TRP A 1185 10.32 -36.54 -3.09
CA TRP A 1185 9.61 -37.79 -3.40
C TRP A 1185 10.55 -38.89 -3.93
N ASN A 1186 11.49 -38.54 -4.81
CA ASN A 1186 12.47 -39.45 -5.39
C ASN A 1186 13.39 -40.03 -4.32
N ASN A 1187 14.00 -39.19 -3.48
CA ASN A 1187 14.87 -39.66 -2.39
C ASN A 1187 14.07 -40.46 -1.34
N ARG A 1188 12.77 -40.17 -1.14
CA ARG A 1188 11.87 -40.99 -0.31
C ARG A 1188 11.63 -42.39 -0.88
N LEU A 1189 11.52 -42.53 -2.21
CA LEU A 1189 11.41 -43.83 -2.87
C LEU A 1189 12.73 -44.62 -2.76
N SER A 1190 13.86 -43.98 -3.06
CA SER A 1190 15.21 -44.60 -2.96
C SER A 1190 15.56 -45.08 -1.56
N HIS A 1191 15.08 -44.40 -0.52
CA HIS A 1191 15.27 -44.82 0.87
C HIS A 1191 14.33 -45.91 1.37
N PHE A 1192 13.22 -46.17 0.68
CA PHE A 1192 12.20 -47.08 1.20
C PHE A 1192 12.56 -48.55 0.93
N ARG A 1193 12.69 -49.35 2.00
CA ARG A 1193 12.62 -50.82 1.91
C ARG A 1193 11.47 -51.38 2.75
N PRO A 1194 10.80 -52.45 2.26
CA PRO A 1194 9.73 -53.09 3.02
C PRO A 1194 10.28 -53.74 4.30
N ARG A 1195 9.38 -53.89 5.28
CA ARG A 1195 9.53 -54.84 6.37
C ARG A 1195 8.88 -56.16 5.99
#